data_AF-A0A8S1M699-F1
#
_entry.id   AF-A0A8S1M699-F1
#
_cell.length_a   1.000
_cell.length_b   1.000
_cell.length_c   1.000
_cell.angle_alpha   90.00
_cell.angle_beta   90.00
_cell.angle_gamma   90.00
#
_symmetry.space_group_name_H-M   'P 1'
#
loop_
_entity.id
_entity.type
_entity.pdbx_description
1 polymer ?
#
loop_
_entity_poly.entity_id
_entity_poly.type
_entity_poly.pdbx_seq_one_letter_code
_entity_poly.pdbx_strand_id
1 'polypeptide(L)'
;MNLMLSSLIDLKSSNKELNIQEQEVDQLDKNKYKFVKIKIFQKITQDHQIIYEKDGVILRREQLNEASINSELLSNIEQIKYLYWQGQVGLNKKKNGRWIATWNGKALKNVGGYYQDGFKHGQWIDIIKNFNSQAQVIQIGEYYNDIKRGKWYYIYINNKIDGGYYNYEGQKIGKWLDLSDGFWTNQQVIYEGEYNNRGWKKGRWDIMYCQLEAEVFKQIGGGIYVEQEQGSKKIGKWIEQWEGFRAKAQINFIGEYNIKGEKKGRWDFCKVRGTKIGGGSYLEQEIDSSIKIGKWVEFLKGFDVKVTYYGEYNMQGQKVGRWDFCYNWNKQIGGGSYDVQEGDFSIKTGRWVDLWEGFKDDAKVFFNGKYNQSGMKVGRWDILLNYDGKNKQIGGGQYDVQEGGSQKLGIWIELDEDFTQVSQVTLQGEYNNGIKIGLWKMFKNEEFIEYRSAPSETRKMIKSTKNFDIMYYGLLIDNKKVGRWDILYQDQLIGGGVYEILGRDSSIKIGKWIELLEDIKKDQKVTFIGEYNINGEKAGRWDIFLNQNGRNKSIGGGSYYGSLELKIGRWIELWEDFGENRQVTYDGEYNTNGIKIGRWDIFLNQKGQNKLIGGGFFDGSLDIKIGKWIDLWENFAENKQVIYNGEYNTNGRKIGRWKIFLNQNGQNKLIGGGSYDNSLNMKIGQWIELWEGFSTKATVTLAGEYNMQGKKIGKWTFIWDQDKGNQQIMMALQILRQVSGQICGKILRKINKLSIMVNIIQMVGRQVDGRYSQILKEKIYQGNYFYQINFSGGGSYDNSQGIKIGKWTELWDNFEAYKQVTYIGEYNNNGQKVGEWEIWFQQTWGKKESKYIGGGEYDSCLGFQIGRWKESWIGYQGGANIILNGKYNMQGKKAGCWDGFSNFDGQNNLIAGGSYDNFLGIKIGRWRELREGFSYYSQVILIGEYNIQGIKVGRWDIIYKKPNQREFKLIGGGQYDSVSGIKFGQWIELWEKFFEYKEITYHGEYNLKGMKVGRWDIQKNDQLIGGGQYDSILGGKIGRWVELDEGFSNQKQVTYIGEYDKNGMKIGRWDIMYKWRDYDGYQNKNYEKIGNGSYDNSQEIKIGKWVELWENFEYGSQVIYMGEYNMNGMKVGRWDIMFSDSHINQEYKQIGGGLQYTFSVKIGKWIVLSSEFTKWNKKSYQIEYNLNEN
;
A
#
# COMPACT_ATOMS: atom_id res chain seq x y z
N MET A 1 1.40 -0.90 55.75
CA MET A 1 0.79 -2.09 55.12
C MET A 1 -0.70 -2.20 55.38
N ASN A 2 -1.18 -2.41 56.61
CA ASN A 2 -2.61 -2.70 56.86
C ASN A 2 -3.60 -1.61 56.37
N LEU A 3 -3.21 -0.33 56.36
CA LEU A 3 -4.03 0.76 55.80
C LEU A 3 -4.19 0.73 54.27
N MET A 4 -3.37 0.00 53.51
CA MET A 4 -3.58 -0.23 52.06
C MET A 4 -4.45 -1.46 51.75
N LEU A 5 -4.63 -2.38 52.71
CA LEU A 5 -5.46 -3.57 52.49
C LEU A 5 -6.96 -3.29 52.67
N SER A 6 -7.33 -2.32 53.51
CA SER A 6 -8.74 -1.98 53.75
C SER A 6 -9.49 -1.46 52.50
N SER A 7 -8.80 -0.75 51.60
CA SER A 7 -9.38 -0.23 50.35
C SER A 7 -9.53 -1.27 49.23
N LEU A 8 -9.06 -2.51 49.42
CA LEU A 8 -9.03 -3.56 48.40
C LEU A 8 -10.08 -4.66 48.62
N ILE A 9 -10.79 -4.66 49.76
CA ILE A 9 -11.69 -5.75 50.17
C ILE A 9 -13.17 -5.48 49.77
N ASP A 10 -13.60 -4.23 49.69
CA ASP A 10 -14.99 -3.86 49.31
C ASP A 10 -15.31 -4.01 47.80
N LEU A 11 -14.32 -4.38 46.96
CA LEU A 11 -14.49 -4.45 45.50
C LEU A 11 -15.03 -5.80 44.97
N LYS A 12 -15.27 -6.80 45.83
CA LYS A 12 -15.58 -8.18 45.40
C LYS A 12 -17.07 -8.52 45.18
N SER A 13 -18.00 -7.58 45.36
CA SER A 13 -19.44 -7.87 45.38
C SER A 13 -20.29 -7.11 44.35
N SER A 14 -19.71 -6.42 43.36
CA SER A 14 -20.47 -5.81 42.26
C SER A 14 -19.89 -6.13 40.87
N ASN A 15 -20.74 -6.60 39.96
CA ASN A 15 -20.42 -6.88 38.55
C ASN A 15 -20.28 -5.60 37.70
N LYS A 16 -19.67 -4.54 38.24
CA LYS A 16 -19.36 -3.34 37.44
C LYS A 16 -18.14 -3.62 36.57
N GLU A 17 -18.27 -3.37 35.27
CA GLU A 17 -17.14 -3.30 34.36
C GLU A 17 -16.13 -2.26 34.89
N LEU A 18 -14.89 -2.68 35.08
CA LEU A 18 -13.86 -1.86 35.71
C LEU A 18 -13.27 -0.88 34.71
N ASN A 19 -13.83 0.33 34.73
CA ASN A 19 -13.26 1.55 34.15
C ASN A 19 -13.17 1.55 32.61
N ILE A 20 -14.20 2.09 31.96
CA ILE A 20 -14.17 2.46 30.54
C ILE A 20 -13.72 3.91 30.45
N GLN A 21 -12.56 4.15 29.83
CA GLN A 21 -12.06 5.50 29.55
C GLN A 21 -12.20 5.81 28.07
N GLU A 22 -12.83 6.94 27.75
CA GLU A 22 -12.81 7.50 26.39
C GLU A 22 -11.49 8.24 26.17
N GLN A 23 -10.78 7.95 25.08
CA GLN A 23 -9.50 8.55 24.73
C GLN A 23 -9.56 9.15 23.31
N GLU A 24 -9.07 10.38 23.14
CA GLU A 24 -8.82 10.93 21.81
C GLU A 24 -7.45 10.48 21.28
N VAL A 25 -7.45 9.96 20.05
CA VAL A 25 -6.24 9.54 19.33
C VAL A 25 -6.20 10.14 17.93
N ASP A 26 -4.98 10.29 17.41
CA ASP A 26 -4.71 10.77 16.06
C ASP A 26 -4.89 9.65 15.03
N GLN A 27 -5.74 9.89 14.03
CA GLN A 27 -5.89 9.07 12.83
C GLN A 27 -5.59 9.91 11.58
N LEU A 28 -4.80 9.37 10.64
CA LEU A 28 -4.58 10.01 9.34
C LEU A 28 -5.83 9.86 8.45
N ASP A 29 -6.55 10.96 8.22
CA ASP A 29 -7.62 11.04 7.21
C ASP A 29 -6.98 11.14 5.82
N LYS A 30 -7.03 10.05 5.05
CA LYS A 30 -6.44 9.96 3.71
C LYS A 30 -7.10 10.87 2.68
N ASN A 31 -8.37 11.26 2.88
CA ASN A 31 -9.11 12.13 1.95
C ASN A 31 -8.83 13.61 2.25
N LYS A 32 -8.70 13.97 3.53
CA LYS A 32 -8.35 15.33 3.97
C LYS A 32 -6.83 15.58 4.04
N TYR A 33 -6.02 14.53 3.92
CA TYR A 33 -4.55 14.56 4.00
C TYR A 33 -4.02 15.16 5.31
N LYS A 34 -4.72 14.94 6.42
CA LYS A 34 -4.34 15.46 7.74
C LYS A 34 -4.67 14.49 8.86
N PHE A 35 -4.01 14.63 10.01
CA PHE A 35 -4.48 13.98 11.23
C PHE A 35 -5.80 14.59 11.68
N VAL A 36 -6.73 13.72 12.03
CA VAL A 36 -7.99 14.06 12.70
C VAL A 36 -8.01 13.39 14.05
N LYS A 37 -8.54 14.09 15.07
CA LYS A 37 -8.87 13.46 16.34
C LYS A 37 -10.08 12.55 16.14
N ILE A 38 -9.94 11.32 16.60
CA ILE A 38 -11.03 10.35 16.73
C ILE A 38 -11.07 9.86 18.17
N LYS A 39 -12.25 9.43 18.60
CA LYS A 39 -12.43 8.83 19.91
C LYS A 39 -12.31 7.31 19.83
N ILE A 40 -11.74 6.70 20.87
CA ILE A 40 -11.68 5.26 21.12
C ILE A 40 -12.00 4.98 22.58
N PHE A 41 -12.35 3.74 22.90
CA PHE A 41 -12.56 3.27 24.27
C PHE A 41 -11.41 2.40 24.73
N GLN A 42 -10.89 2.68 25.92
CA GLN A 42 -9.96 1.84 26.66
C GLN A 42 -10.74 1.17 27.81
N LYS A 43 -10.74 -0.17 27.87
CA LYS A 43 -11.44 -0.98 28.87
C LYS A 43 -10.44 -1.85 29.62
N ILE A 44 -10.58 -2.01 30.94
CA ILE A 44 -9.77 -2.95 31.73
C ILE A 44 -10.63 -4.15 32.13
N THR A 45 -10.23 -5.37 31.74
CA THR A 45 -10.97 -6.60 32.06
C THR A 45 -10.62 -7.12 33.47
N GLN A 46 -11.49 -7.98 34.00
CA GLN A 46 -11.23 -8.72 35.26
C GLN A 46 -9.96 -9.58 35.18
N ASP A 47 -9.65 -10.11 33.99
CA ASP A 47 -8.41 -10.86 33.69
C ASP A 47 -7.16 -9.95 33.57
N HIS A 48 -7.26 -8.68 33.99
CA HIS A 48 -6.20 -7.69 33.91
C HIS A 48 -5.68 -7.51 32.47
N GLN A 49 -6.58 -7.36 31.50
CA GLN A 49 -6.24 -6.97 30.13
C GLN A 49 -6.71 -5.55 29.83
N ILE A 50 -5.88 -4.73 29.20
CA ILE A 50 -6.32 -3.51 28.53
C ILE A 50 -6.84 -3.92 27.15
N ILE A 51 -8.08 -3.54 26.84
CA ILE A 51 -8.68 -3.63 25.51
C ILE A 51 -8.86 -2.23 24.96
N TYR A 52 -8.31 -1.98 23.78
CA TYR A 52 -8.57 -0.76 23.01
C TYR A 52 -9.61 -1.08 21.93
N GLU A 53 -10.67 -0.29 21.83
CA GLU A 53 -11.84 -0.57 20.99
C GLU A 53 -12.33 0.70 20.28
N LYS A 54 -12.81 0.57 19.04
CA LYS A 54 -13.46 1.66 18.30
C LYS A 54 -14.66 1.10 17.54
N ASP A 55 -15.83 1.72 17.67
CA ASP A 55 -17.05 1.34 16.95
C ASP A 55 -17.39 -0.16 17.11
N GLY A 56 -17.18 -0.71 18.32
CA GLY A 56 -17.32 -2.15 18.64
C GLY A 56 -16.17 -3.06 18.19
N VAL A 57 -15.20 -2.54 17.41
CA VAL A 57 -14.06 -3.30 16.89
C VAL A 57 -12.87 -3.20 17.83
N ILE A 58 -12.41 -4.34 18.35
CA ILE A 58 -11.19 -4.42 19.16
C ILE A 58 -9.95 -4.15 18.29
N LEU A 59 -9.19 -3.13 18.68
CA LEU A 59 -7.96 -2.68 18.00
C LEU A 59 -6.71 -3.36 18.58
N ARG A 60 -6.69 -3.64 19.90
CA ARG A 60 -5.60 -4.28 20.64
C ARG A 60 -6.12 -4.91 21.94
N ARG A 61 -5.52 -6.02 22.33
CA ARG A 61 -5.57 -6.55 23.70
C ARG A 61 -4.15 -6.63 24.26
N GLU A 62 -3.97 -6.26 25.51
CA GLU A 62 -2.67 -6.23 26.17
C GLU A 62 -2.79 -6.70 27.61
N GLN A 63 -2.00 -7.71 27.99
CA GLN A 63 -2.00 -8.25 29.35
C GLN A 63 -1.24 -7.30 30.29
N LEU A 64 -1.93 -6.78 31.32
CA LEU A 64 -1.29 -6.02 32.40
C LEU A 64 -0.49 -6.99 33.27
N ASN A 65 0.83 -6.98 33.09
CA ASN A 65 1.72 -7.32 34.20
C ASN A 65 1.71 -6.14 35.19
N GLU A 66 1.89 -6.35 36.50
CA GLU A 66 1.94 -5.25 37.50
C GLU A 66 2.96 -4.15 37.16
N ALA A 67 4.00 -4.48 36.38
CA ALA A 67 4.96 -3.57 35.73
C ALA A 67 4.35 -2.47 34.84
N SER A 68 3.08 -2.63 34.43
CA SER A 68 2.49 -2.02 33.24
C SER A 68 1.30 -1.11 33.56
N ILE A 69 1.01 -0.89 34.84
CA ILE A 69 -0.09 -0.02 35.31
C ILE A 69 0.12 1.42 34.80
N ASN A 70 1.37 1.87 34.69
CA ASN A 70 1.75 3.08 33.96
C ASN A 70 2.02 2.77 32.48
N SER A 71 1.02 2.24 31.76
CA SER A 71 1.14 2.02 30.32
C SER A 71 1.31 3.37 29.59
N GLU A 72 2.23 3.41 28.63
CA GLU A 72 2.52 4.62 27.86
C GLU A 72 1.30 4.94 26.98
N LEU A 73 0.64 6.09 27.23
CA LEU A 73 -0.63 6.43 26.60
C LEU A 73 -0.45 6.69 25.09
N LEU A 74 -0.66 5.63 24.30
CA LEU A 74 -0.50 5.66 22.84
C LEU A 74 -1.56 6.57 22.23
N SER A 75 -1.14 7.73 21.72
CA SER A 75 -2.06 8.74 21.17
C SER A 75 -2.32 8.58 19.67
N ASN A 76 -1.85 7.52 19.02
CA ASN A 76 -1.99 7.29 17.59
C ASN A 76 -2.59 5.90 17.32
N ILE A 77 -3.60 5.83 16.45
CA ILE A 77 -4.33 4.57 16.21
C ILE A 77 -3.48 3.46 15.55
N GLU A 78 -2.45 3.80 14.77
CA GLU A 78 -1.53 2.80 14.21
C GLU A 78 -0.54 2.29 15.27
N GLN A 79 -0.07 3.14 16.18
CA GLN A 79 0.74 2.68 17.32
C GLN A 79 -0.03 1.69 18.19
N ILE A 80 -1.28 2.00 18.53
CA ILE A 80 -2.16 1.09 19.28
C ILE A 80 -2.22 -0.27 18.60
N LYS A 81 -2.47 -0.32 17.29
CA LYS A 81 -2.61 -1.58 16.53
C LYS A 81 -1.31 -2.37 16.40
N TYR A 82 -0.18 -1.70 16.21
CA TYR A 82 1.02 -2.34 15.65
C TYR A 82 2.27 -2.32 16.55
N LEU A 83 2.37 -1.44 17.54
CA LEU A 83 3.56 -1.29 18.38
C LEU A 83 3.54 -2.23 19.59
N TYR A 84 4.56 -3.07 19.75
CA TYR A 84 4.74 -3.89 20.96
C TYR A 84 6.17 -3.75 21.51
N TRP A 85 6.29 -3.54 22.81
CA TRP A 85 7.56 -3.48 23.53
C TRP A 85 7.91 -4.85 24.13
N GLN A 86 9.15 -5.31 23.93
CA GLN A 86 9.66 -6.59 24.42
C GLN A 86 10.95 -6.37 25.21
N GLY A 87 11.10 -7.02 26.37
CA GLY A 87 12.32 -6.93 27.18
C GLY A 87 12.19 -7.71 28.49
N GLN A 88 13.20 -7.59 29.35
CA GLN A 88 13.22 -8.31 30.63
C GLN A 88 12.40 -7.58 31.71
N VAL A 89 11.77 -8.35 32.58
CA VAL A 89 11.11 -7.86 33.80
C VAL A 89 11.85 -8.47 34.98
N GLY A 90 12.30 -7.62 35.92
CA GLY A 90 13.01 -8.04 37.12
C GLY A 90 12.09 -8.75 38.13
N LEU A 91 12.69 -9.40 39.13
CA LEU A 91 11.97 -10.11 40.20
C LEU A 91 11.00 -9.20 40.98
N ASN A 92 11.28 -7.90 41.03
CA ASN A 92 10.42 -6.85 41.60
C ASN A 92 9.24 -6.46 40.69
N LYS A 93 8.97 -7.23 39.62
CA LYS A 93 7.99 -6.94 38.57
C LYS A 93 8.17 -5.56 37.92
N LYS A 94 9.38 -5.03 37.86
CA LYS A 94 9.69 -3.79 37.11
C LYS A 94 10.44 -4.08 35.82
N LYS A 95 10.30 -3.21 34.82
CA LYS A 95 11.11 -3.29 33.58
C LYS A 95 12.60 -3.20 33.94
N ASN A 96 13.40 -4.11 33.40
CA ASN A 96 14.85 -4.15 33.61
C ASN A 96 15.57 -4.61 32.33
N GLY A 97 16.88 -4.40 32.23
CA GLY A 97 17.67 -4.89 31.11
C GLY A 97 17.35 -4.18 29.78
N ARG A 98 17.74 -4.80 28.67
CA ARG A 98 17.51 -4.25 27.32
C ARG A 98 16.07 -4.50 26.85
N TRP A 99 15.46 -3.47 26.29
CA TRP A 99 14.14 -3.49 25.67
C TRP A 99 14.22 -3.12 24.20
N ILE A 100 13.35 -3.73 23.38
CA ILE A 100 13.23 -3.51 21.94
C ILE A 100 11.78 -3.27 21.55
N ALA A 101 11.54 -2.45 20.53
CA ALA A 101 10.23 -2.29 19.93
C ALA A 101 10.04 -3.24 18.74
N THR A 102 8.82 -3.74 18.56
CA THR A 102 8.37 -4.39 17.33
C THR A 102 7.20 -3.62 16.74
N TRP A 103 7.11 -3.58 15.41
CA TRP A 103 6.02 -2.97 14.66
C TRP A 103 5.40 -4.02 13.73
N ASN A 104 4.12 -4.31 13.93
CA ASN A 104 3.39 -5.38 13.23
C ASN A 104 4.16 -6.73 13.28
N GLY A 105 4.61 -7.10 14.49
CA GLY A 105 5.38 -8.32 14.75
C GLY A 105 6.85 -8.31 14.32
N LYS A 106 7.32 -7.29 13.57
CA LYS A 106 8.72 -7.19 13.13
C LYS A 106 9.52 -6.29 14.06
N ALA A 107 10.68 -6.76 14.55
CA ALA A 107 11.57 -5.92 15.36
C ALA A 107 12.00 -4.66 14.60
N LEU A 108 11.79 -3.49 15.20
CA LEU A 108 12.26 -2.22 14.67
C LEU A 108 13.78 -2.12 14.91
N LYS A 109 14.55 -1.96 13.84
CA LYS A 109 16.03 -1.99 13.90
C LYS A 109 16.55 -0.94 14.88
N ASN A 110 17.21 -1.41 15.93
CA ASN A 110 17.80 -0.64 17.03
C ASN A 110 16.82 0.17 17.91
N VAL A 111 15.51 0.12 17.72
CA VAL A 111 14.55 0.90 18.53
C VAL A 111 14.40 0.27 19.92
N GLY A 112 14.58 1.08 20.96
CA GLY A 112 14.62 0.71 22.37
C GLY A 112 15.89 1.20 23.08
N GLY A 113 16.21 0.57 24.21
CA GLY A 113 17.29 0.99 25.10
C GLY A 113 17.36 0.12 26.35
N TYR A 114 17.90 0.66 27.44
CA TYR A 114 18.04 -0.06 28.72
C TYR A 114 17.08 0.49 29.79
N TYR A 115 16.44 -0.40 30.55
CA TYR A 115 15.69 -0.06 31.76
C TYR A 115 16.50 -0.47 32.99
N GLN A 116 16.53 0.38 34.00
CA GLN A 116 17.08 0.07 35.33
C GLN A 116 16.01 0.38 36.39
N ASP A 117 15.69 -0.60 37.23
CA ASP A 117 14.72 -0.49 38.34
C ASP A 117 13.34 0.08 37.96
N GLY A 118 12.90 -0.18 36.72
CA GLY A 118 11.63 0.27 36.14
C GLY A 118 11.71 1.50 35.24
N PHE A 119 12.83 2.23 35.24
CA PHE A 119 12.98 3.52 34.54
C PHE A 119 13.91 3.41 33.32
N LYS A 120 13.62 4.13 32.23
CA LYS A 120 14.54 4.27 31.07
C LYS A 120 15.86 4.89 31.54
N HIS A 121 16.99 4.27 31.17
CA HIS A 121 18.35 4.69 31.53
C HIS A 121 19.34 4.50 30.36
N GLY A 122 20.35 5.35 30.26
CA GLY A 122 21.39 5.30 29.22
C GLY A 122 20.91 5.69 27.84
N GLN A 123 21.58 5.22 26.79
CA GLN A 123 21.25 5.52 25.39
C GLN A 123 19.95 4.83 24.96
N TRP A 124 19.10 5.58 24.27
CA TRP A 124 17.77 5.17 23.82
C TRP A 124 17.49 5.64 22.40
N ILE A 125 16.76 4.79 21.68
CA ILE A 125 16.16 5.07 20.38
C ILE A 125 14.65 4.93 20.58
N ASP A 126 13.97 6.06 20.70
CA ASP A 126 12.54 6.14 20.98
C ASP A 126 11.76 6.45 19.69
N ILE A 127 10.47 6.15 19.67
CA ILE A 127 9.58 6.55 18.56
C ILE A 127 9.00 7.95 18.82
N ILE A 128 8.58 8.66 17.78
CA ILE A 128 7.80 9.89 17.97
C ILE A 128 6.33 9.58 18.25
N LYS A 129 5.62 10.52 18.89
CA LYS A 129 4.18 10.46 19.18
C LYS A 129 3.32 10.13 17.94
N ASN A 130 3.76 10.57 16.76
CA ASN A 130 3.01 10.49 15.52
C ASN A 130 3.47 9.32 14.64
N PHE A 131 4.28 8.38 15.17
CA PHE A 131 4.86 7.27 14.41
C PHE A 131 3.76 6.41 13.80
N ASN A 132 3.79 6.29 12.47
CA ASN A 132 2.84 5.49 11.70
C ASN A 132 3.52 4.96 10.43
N SER A 133 2.81 4.16 9.64
CA SER A 133 3.29 3.58 8.38
C SER A 133 3.80 4.59 7.34
N GLN A 134 3.41 5.87 7.43
CA GLN A 134 3.86 6.99 6.59
C GLN A 134 4.76 7.99 7.34
N ALA A 135 5.07 7.77 8.61
CA ALA A 135 5.90 8.66 9.43
C ALA A 135 6.79 7.85 10.39
N GLN A 136 7.68 7.03 9.82
CA GLN A 136 8.63 6.21 10.59
C GLN A 136 9.80 7.05 11.12
N VAL A 137 9.50 7.99 12.02
CA VAL A 137 10.51 8.86 12.65
C VAL A 137 10.85 8.36 14.05
N ILE A 138 12.13 8.15 14.30
CA ILE A 138 12.68 7.82 15.62
C ILE A 138 13.48 9.01 16.16
N GLN A 139 13.72 9.03 17.46
CA GLN A 139 14.51 10.03 18.16
C GLN A 139 15.58 9.32 19.01
N ILE A 140 16.82 9.76 18.94
CA ILE A 140 17.96 9.14 19.63
C ILE A 140 18.55 10.12 20.63
N GLY A 141 18.82 9.64 21.85
CA GLY A 141 19.54 10.39 22.89
C GLY A 141 19.59 9.60 24.20
N GLU A 142 19.81 10.29 25.31
CA GLU A 142 20.02 9.66 26.62
C GLU A 142 18.83 9.87 27.57
N TYR A 143 18.47 8.83 28.32
CA TYR A 143 17.56 8.89 29.46
C TYR A 143 18.32 8.68 30.77
N TYR A 144 17.88 9.35 31.83
CA TYR A 144 18.28 9.08 33.20
C TYR A 144 17.03 9.06 34.08
N ASN A 145 16.63 7.87 34.53
CA ASN A 145 15.44 7.64 35.35
C ASN A 145 14.16 8.20 34.71
N ASP A 146 13.86 7.79 33.47
CA ASP A 146 12.76 8.29 32.61
C ASP A 146 12.81 9.78 32.21
N ILE A 147 13.82 10.53 32.66
CA ILE A 147 14.04 11.92 32.25
C ILE A 147 14.98 11.95 31.04
N LYS A 148 14.58 12.57 29.92
CA LYS A 148 15.45 12.81 28.76
C LYS A 148 16.56 13.80 29.13
N ARG A 149 17.81 13.53 28.75
CA ARG A 149 18.97 14.39 29.01
C ARG A 149 19.90 14.45 27.80
N GLY A 150 20.76 15.47 27.77
CA GLY A 150 21.83 15.59 26.77
C GLY A 150 21.31 15.89 25.36
N LYS A 151 22.13 15.63 24.33
CA LYS A 151 21.73 15.84 22.93
C LYS A 151 20.76 14.76 22.47
N TRP A 152 19.67 15.18 21.86
CA TRP A 152 18.71 14.35 21.16
C TRP A 152 18.61 14.79 19.69
N TYR A 153 18.39 13.84 18.78
CA TYR A 153 18.17 14.12 17.36
C TYR A 153 17.19 13.12 16.75
N TYR A 154 16.61 13.46 15.61
CA TYR A 154 15.63 12.63 14.91
C TYR A 154 16.30 11.81 13.79
N ILE A 155 15.71 10.67 13.42
CA ILE A 155 16.03 9.94 12.19
C ILE A 155 14.73 9.60 11.48
N TYR A 156 14.66 9.92 10.19
CA TYR A 156 13.56 9.57 9.30
C TYR A 156 14.12 8.94 8.02
N ILE A 157 13.68 7.71 7.70
CA ILE A 157 14.19 6.92 6.56
C ILE A 157 15.74 6.86 6.54
N ASN A 158 16.34 6.55 7.70
CA ASN A 158 17.79 6.54 7.94
C ASN A 158 18.52 7.91 7.83
N ASN A 159 17.86 8.97 7.34
CA ASN A 159 18.41 10.32 7.30
C ASN A 159 18.28 10.99 8.67
N LYS A 160 19.41 11.51 9.18
CA LYS A 160 19.45 12.24 10.45
C LYS A 160 18.89 13.64 10.24
N ILE A 161 17.78 13.93 10.93
CA ILE A 161 17.26 15.29 11.13
C ILE A 161 17.81 15.72 12.49
N ASP A 162 18.52 16.85 12.61
CA ASP A 162 19.06 17.24 13.93
C ASP A 162 17.94 17.53 14.94
N GLY A 163 18.28 17.64 16.22
CA GLY A 163 17.32 17.96 17.28
C GLY A 163 17.83 19.09 18.15
N GLY A 164 18.08 18.81 19.43
CA GLY A 164 18.57 19.79 20.40
C GLY A 164 18.97 19.14 21.72
N TYR A 165 18.98 19.91 22.81
CA TYR A 165 19.42 19.41 24.13
C TYR A 165 18.28 19.39 25.15
N TYR A 166 18.27 18.40 26.05
CA TYR A 166 17.46 18.42 27.27
C TYR A 166 18.32 18.69 28.50
N ASN A 167 17.79 19.49 29.44
CA ASN A 167 18.41 19.72 30.75
C ASN A 167 18.21 18.52 31.70
N TYR A 168 18.70 18.64 32.94
CA TYR A 168 18.59 17.57 33.94
C TYR A 168 17.15 17.29 34.41
N GLU A 169 16.20 18.18 34.14
CA GLU A 169 14.77 18.09 34.45
C GLU A 169 13.93 17.54 33.28
N GLY A 170 14.53 17.28 32.12
CA GLY A 170 13.80 16.79 30.93
C GLY A 170 13.12 17.87 30.11
N GLN A 171 13.45 19.14 30.35
CA GLN A 171 13.00 20.27 29.55
C GLN A 171 13.97 20.51 28.39
N LYS A 172 13.43 20.90 27.23
CA LYS A 172 14.23 21.31 26.07
C LYS A 172 14.99 22.61 26.37
N ILE A 173 16.26 22.68 26.01
CA ILE A 173 17.13 23.86 26.18
C ILE A 173 17.98 24.10 24.94
N GLY A 174 18.38 25.36 24.72
CA GLY A 174 19.27 25.75 23.63
C GLY A 174 18.62 25.57 22.25
N LYS A 175 19.44 25.44 21.20
CA LYS A 175 18.95 25.27 19.83
C LYS A 175 18.25 23.93 19.66
N TRP A 176 17.13 23.95 18.93
CA TRP A 176 16.27 22.81 18.66
C TRP A 176 15.71 22.83 17.24
N LEU A 177 15.66 21.65 16.63
CA LEU A 177 14.80 21.32 15.50
C LEU A 177 13.64 20.45 15.99
N ASP A 178 12.41 20.96 15.91
CA ASP A 178 11.18 20.23 16.22
C ASP A 178 10.50 19.71 14.95
N LEU A 179 9.90 18.52 14.99
CA LEU A 179 9.00 18.07 13.93
C LEU A 179 7.62 18.73 14.09
N SER A 180 6.91 18.94 12.99
CA SER A 180 5.50 19.33 13.03
C SER A 180 4.59 18.16 13.44
N ASP A 181 3.43 18.48 14.05
CA ASP A 181 2.44 17.44 14.40
C ASP A 181 1.93 16.70 13.16
N GLY A 182 1.89 17.40 12.02
CA GLY A 182 1.62 16.84 10.70
C GLY A 182 2.85 16.27 9.98
N PHE A 183 3.90 15.81 10.66
CA PHE A 183 5.07 15.23 9.97
C PHE A 183 4.76 13.83 9.40
N TRP A 184 4.79 13.69 8.07
CA TRP A 184 4.71 12.41 7.35
C TRP A 184 5.29 12.56 5.93
N THR A 185 5.34 11.47 5.14
CA THR A 185 5.95 11.43 3.80
C THR A 185 5.57 12.62 2.90
N ASN A 186 4.32 13.10 2.92
CA ASN A 186 3.87 14.20 2.06
C ASN A 186 3.93 15.60 2.72
N GLN A 187 4.31 15.70 3.99
CA GLN A 187 4.40 16.93 4.77
C GLN A 187 5.59 16.86 5.74
N GLN A 188 6.80 17.05 5.21
CA GLN A 188 8.04 17.05 5.97
C GLN A 188 8.39 18.46 6.46
N VAL A 189 7.61 18.98 7.42
CA VAL A 189 7.82 20.32 8.00
C VAL A 189 8.44 20.21 9.40
N ILE A 190 9.49 20.98 9.63
CA ILE A 190 10.21 21.11 10.90
C ILE A 190 10.29 22.59 11.33
N TYR A 191 10.55 22.83 12.61
CA TYR A 191 10.69 24.17 13.20
C TYR A 191 12.06 24.29 13.86
N GLU A 192 12.87 25.25 13.43
CA GLU A 192 14.19 25.52 14.01
C GLU A 192 14.11 26.72 14.96
N GLY A 193 14.69 26.66 16.15
CA GLY A 193 14.75 27.82 17.04
C GLY A 193 15.45 27.52 18.36
N GLU A 194 15.21 28.34 19.38
CA GLU A 194 15.82 28.16 20.71
C GLU A 194 14.79 27.99 21.83
N TYR A 195 15.13 27.14 22.81
CA TYR A 195 14.43 27.02 24.08
C TYR A 195 15.24 27.65 25.23
N ASN A 196 14.53 28.26 26.19
CA ASN A 196 15.12 28.75 27.45
C ASN A 196 15.35 27.60 28.45
N ASN A 197 15.93 27.91 29.61
CA ASN A 197 16.24 26.90 30.64
C ASN A 197 15.00 26.28 31.32
N ARG A 198 13.78 26.76 31.03
CA ARG A 198 12.49 26.27 31.57
C ARG A 198 11.71 25.39 30.57
N GLY A 199 12.25 25.14 29.38
CA GLY A 199 11.53 24.40 28.33
C GLY A 199 10.58 25.24 27.47
N TRP A 200 10.68 26.57 27.50
CA TRP A 200 9.83 27.47 26.71
C TRP A 200 10.57 28.03 25.49
N LYS A 201 9.85 28.23 24.39
CA LYS A 201 10.41 28.78 23.15
C LYS A 201 10.82 30.24 23.36
N LYS A 202 12.01 30.63 22.92
CA LYS A 202 12.50 32.02 22.96
C LYS A 202 13.16 32.42 21.65
N GLY A 203 13.22 33.72 21.40
CA GLY A 203 13.93 34.28 20.25
C GLY A 203 13.30 33.88 18.91
N ARG A 204 14.11 33.90 17.86
CA ARG A 204 13.67 33.56 16.50
C ARG A 204 13.44 32.05 16.35
N TRP A 205 12.34 31.71 15.69
CA TRP A 205 11.95 30.37 15.32
C TRP A 205 11.58 30.34 13.84
N ASP A 206 12.34 29.62 13.03
CA ASP A 206 12.16 29.45 11.59
C ASP A 206 11.32 28.18 11.29
N ILE A 207 10.51 28.21 10.23
CA ILE A 207 9.74 27.06 9.74
C ILE A 207 10.42 26.57 8.47
N MET A 208 10.77 25.29 8.42
CA MET A 208 11.53 24.67 7.33
C MET A 208 10.73 23.52 6.72
N TYR A 209 10.77 23.37 5.39
CA TYR A 209 10.08 22.29 4.66
C TYR A 209 11.05 21.56 3.74
N CYS A 210 11.10 20.23 3.82
CA CYS A 210 11.86 19.40 2.89
C CYS A 210 11.10 19.24 1.57
N GLN A 211 11.71 19.71 0.48
CA GLN A 211 11.22 19.44 -0.87
C GLN A 211 11.65 18.03 -1.27
N LEU A 212 10.71 17.09 -1.36
CA LEU A 212 10.94 15.65 -1.62
C LEU A 212 11.94 15.34 -2.75
N GLU A 213 11.90 16.11 -3.84
CA GLU A 213 12.77 15.91 -5.01
C GLU A 213 14.23 16.36 -4.81
N ALA A 214 14.50 17.11 -3.73
CA ALA A 214 15.79 17.77 -3.50
C ALA A 214 16.46 17.35 -2.19
N GLU A 215 15.77 16.66 -1.28
CA GLU A 215 16.22 16.27 0.07
C GLU A 215 16.76 17.42 0.94
N VAL A 216 16.48 18.68 0.57
CA VAL A 216 16.92 19.89 1.26
C VAL A 216 15.74 20.58 1.94
N PHE A 217 15.91 20.90 3.21
CA PHE A 217 15.01 21.76 3.98
C PHE A 217 15.19 23.23 3.56
N LYS A 218 14.10 23.86 3.11
CA LYS A 218 14.06 25.29 2.77
C LYS A 218 13.26 26.05 3.82
N GLN A 219 13.73 27.23 4.20
CA GLN A 219 12.94 28.12 5.04
C GLN A 219 11.68 28.55 4.29
N ILE A 220 10.53 28.26 4.88
CA ILE A 220 9.20 28.66 4.40
C ILE A 220 8.54 29.71 5.29
N GLY A 221 8.98 29.84 6.54
CA GLY A 221 8.42 30.82 7.47
C GLY A 221 9.24 31.00 8.74
N GLY A 222 8.62 31.59 9.76
CA GLY A 222 9.22 31.85 11.07
C GLY A 222 8.76 33.14 11.73
N GLY A 223 9.18 33.38 12.97
CA GLY A 223 8.93 34.61 13.72
C GLY A 223 9.58 34.57 15.10
N ILE A 224 9.16 35.43 16.03
CA ILE A 224 9.79 35.56 17.36
C ILE A 224 8.85 35.05 18.47
N TYR A 225 9.40 34.26 19.39
CA TYR A 225 8.79 33.94 20.68
C TYR A 225 9.42 34.77 21.81
N VAL A 226 8.58 35.23 22.74
CA VAL A 226 9.00 35.85 24.01
C VAL A 226 8.44 35.07 25.20
N GLU A 227 9.24 35.00 26.26
CA GLU A 227 8.91 34.38 27.53
C GLU A 227 7.93 35.24 28.36
N GLN A 228 6.91 34.59 28.92
CA GLN A 228 5.97 35.12 29.89
C GLN A 228 5.79 34.13 31.04
N GLU A 229 5.20 34.54 32.16
CA GLU A 229 5.08 33.71 33.37
C GLU A 229 4.36 32.36 33.15
N GLN A 230 3.52 32.27 32.12
CA GLN A 230 2.75 31.08 31.75
C GLN A 230 3.25 30.37 30.47
N GLY A 231 4.47 30.68 29.99
CA GLY A 231 5.07 30.05 28.83
C GLY A 231 5.53 31.01 27.73
N SER A 232 5.84 30.45 26.56
CA SER A 232 6.29 31.22 25.39
C SER A 232 5.14 31.69 24.50
N LYS A 233 5.05 32.99 24.23
CA LYS A 233 4.08 33.57 23.29
C LYS A 233 4.74 34.10 22.03
N LYS A 234 4.03 34.00 20.90
CA LYS A 234 4.44 34.58 19.61
C LYS A 234 4.29 36.10 19.67
N ILE A 235 5.28 36.85 19.21
CA ILE A 235 5.23 38.32 19.09
C ILE A 235 5.82 38.79 17.76
N GLY A 236 5.47 40.01 17.34
CA GLY A 236 6.04 40.67 16.17
C GLY A 236 5.70 39.94 14.88
N LYS A 237 6.54 40.12 13.84
CA LYS A 237 6.31 39.52 12.51
C LYS A 237 6.47 38.00 12.52
N TRP A 238 5.50 37.32 11.92
CA TRP A 238 5.41 35.88 11.79
C TRP A 238 5.00 35.47 10.38
N ILE A 239 5.63 34.41 9.88
CA ILE A 239 5.28 33.68 8.69
C ILE A 239 4.91 32.25 9.12
N GLU A 240 3.62 31.91 9.12
CA GLU A 240 3.13 30.58 9.56
C GLU A 240 2.73 29.69 8.38
N GLN A 241 2.81 28.36 8.51
CA GLN A 241 2.25 27.45 7.51
C GLN A 241 0.70 27.41 7.55
N TRP A 242 0.06 27.15 6.41
CA TRP A 242 -1.38 26.86 6.37
C TRP A 242 -1.76 25.49 6.96
N GLU A 243 -2.97 25.34 7.50
CA GLU A 243 -3.49 24.06 8.03
C GLU A 243 -3.43 22.93 6.99
N GLY A 244 -3.65 23.27 5.71
CA GLY A 244 -3.53 22.36 4.57
C GLY A 244 -2.17 22.40 3.87
N PHE A 245 -1.09 22.81 4.54
CA PHE A 245 0.24 22.86 3.95
C PHE A 245 0.68 21.46 3.49
N ARG A 246 0.80 21.29 2.18
CA ARG A 246 1.28 20.07 1.51
C ARG A 246 2.13 20.42 0.31
N ALA A 247 2.86 19.44 -0.21
CA ALA A 247 3.83 19.61 -1.32
C ALA A 247 3.29 20.40 -2.53
N LYS A 248 2.00 20.30 -2.85
CA LYS A 248 1.34 21.05 -3.94
C LYS A 248 0.82 22.45 -3.55
N ALA A 249 0.44 22.64 -2.29
CA ALA A 249 -0.26 23.83 -1.81
C ALA A 249 0.71 24.96 -1.43
N GLN A 250 1.66 24.65 -0.54
CA GLN A 250 2.75 25.53 -0.12
C GLN A 250 2.34 26.99 0.20
N ILE A 251 1.28 27.21 1.01
CA ILE A 251 0.89 28.56 1.49
C ILE A 251 1.45 28.85 2.88
N ASN A 252 1.89 30.08 3.07
CA ASN A 252 2.21 30.67 4.35
C ASN A 252 1.37 31.94 4.63
N PHE A 253 1.25 32.26 5.91
CA PHE A 253 0.53 33.40 6.50
C PHE A 253 1.54 34.40 7.08
N ILE A 254 1.71 35.57 6.46
CA ILE A 254 2.66 36.62 6.86
C ILE A 254 1.94 37.76 7.58
N GLY A 255 2.04 37.87 8.90
CA GLY A 255 1.46 38.99 9.64
C GLY A 255 2.13 39.26 10.97
N GLU A 256 1.45 39.94 11.89
CA GLU A 256 2.01 40.30 13.19
C GLU A 256 1.21 39.74 14.38
N TYR A 257 1.93 39.46 15.45
CA TYR A 257 1.41 39.13 16.77
C TYR A 257 1.66 40.30 17.75
N ASN A 258 0.69 40.61 18.60
CA ASN A 258 0.83 41.58 19.68
C ASN A 258 1.59 40.96 20.89
N ILE A 259 1.83 41.75 21.94
CA ILE A 259 2.52 41.29 23.16
C ILE A 259 1.73 40.25 23.99
N LYS A 260 0.41 40.12 23.80
CA LYS A 260 -0.44 39.14 24.47
C LYS A 260 -0.42 37.76 23.80
N GLY A 261 0.24 37.61 22.64
CA GLY A 261 0.31 36.36 21.87
C GLY A 261 -0.76 36.22 20.78
N GLU A 262 -1.41 37.32 20.46
CA GLU A 262 -2.63 37.40 19.66
C GLU A 262 -2.36 38.01 18.28
N LYS A 263 -3.12 37.62 17.25
CA LYS A 263 -2.92 38.13 15.88
C LYS A 263 -3.40 39.57 15.79
N LYS A 264 -2.61 40.46 15.18
CA LYS A 264 -2.97 41.85 14.96
C LYS A 264 -2.57 42.36 13.58
N GLY A 265 -3.22 43.45 13.16
CA GLY A 265 -2.87 44.14 11.93
C GLY A 265 -2.95 43.23 10.71
N ARG A 266 -2.22 43.57 9.64
CA ARG A 266 -2.31 42.88 8.35
C ARG A 266 -1.59 41.52 8.34
N TRP A 267 -2.27 40.52 7.80
CA TRP A 267 -1.85 39.14 7.58
C TRP A 267 -2.02 38.77 6.11
N ASP A 268 -0.92 38.72 5.35
CA ASP A 268 -0.87 38.39 3.93
C ASP A 268 -0.68 36.89 3.69
N PHE A 269 -1.38 36.32 2.69
CA PHE A 269 -1.17 34.94 2.26
C PHE A 269 -0.16 34.92 1.13
N CYS A 270 0.92 34.16 1.29
CA CYS A 270 1.98 34.04 0.30
C CYS A 270 2.24 32.57 0.00
N LYS A 271 2.46 32.23 -1.28
CA LYS A 271 3.09 30.95 -1.62
C LYS A 271 4.53 30.94 -1.14
N VAL A 272 5.12 29.76 -0.92
CA VAL A 272 6.54 29.59 -0.56
C VAL A 272 7.51 30.33 -1.50
N ARG A 273 7.13 30.57 -2.76
CA ARG A 273 7.89 31.39 -3.73
C ARG A 273 7.73 32.91 -3.56
N GLY A 274 7.19 33.39 -2.44
CA GLY A 274 6.96 34.82 -2.16
C GLY A 274 5.77 35.45 -2.89
N THR A 275 5.12 34.75 -3.82
CA THR A 275 3.92 35.22 -4.52
C THR A 275 2.80 35.47 -3.52
N LYS A 276 2.50 36.75 -3.26
CA LYS A 276 1.37 37.18 -2.44
C LYS A 276 0.07 36.88 -3.18
N ILE A 277 -0.70 35.97 -2.61
CA ILE A 277 -2.01 35.50 -3.09
C ILE A 277 -3.15 36.31 -2.46
N GLY A 278 -2.91 36.99 -1.33
CA GLY A 278 -3.93 37.79 -0.68
C GLY A 278 -3.51 38.30 0.68
N GLY A 279 -4.48 38.61 1.52
CA GLY A 279 -4.29 38.97 2.92
C GLY A 279 -5.52 39.63 3.52
N GLY A 280 -5.55 39.84 4.83
CA GLY A 280 -6.43 40.80 5.50
C GLY A 280 -6.01 41.16 6.92
N SER A 281 -6.74 42.02 7.63
CA SER A 281 -6.24 42.63 8.88
C SER A 281 -7.03 42.20 10.12
N TYR A 282 -6.39 41.80 11.21
CA TYR A 282 -7.08 41.53 12.48
C TYR A 282 -7.28 42.82 13.30
N LEU A 283 -8.37 42.90 14.05
CA LEU A 283 -8.71 44.04 14.91
C LEU A 283 -7.70 44.19 16.06
N GLU A 284 -7.13 45.38 16.22
CA GLU A 284 -6.20 45.69 17.32
C GLU A 284 -6.99 46.28 18.52
N GLN A 285 -7.79 45.43 19.18
CA GLN A 285 -8.54 45.77 20.40
C GLN A 285 -8.36 44.67 21.47
N GLU A 286 -8.59 45.01 22.74
CA GLU A 286 -8.27 44.12 23.88
C GLU A 286 -9.26 42.96 24.11
N ILE A 287 -10.42 42.96 23.44
CA ILE A 287 -11.56 42.08 23.79
C ILE A 287 -11.52 40.76 23.00
N ASP A 288 -11.26 40.80 21.69
CA ASP A 288 -10.94 39.61 20.89
C ASP A 288 -10.13 39.96 19.63
N SER A 289 -8.89 39.48 19.60
CA SER A 289 -7.95 39.62 18.48
C SER A 289 -8.25 38.72 17.26
N SER A 290 -9.16 37.76 17.39
CA SER A 290 -9.50 36.82 16.32
C SER A 290 -10.40 37.43 15.24
N ILE A 291 -10.97 38.61 15.52
CA ILE A 291 -11.87 39.37 14.65
C ILE A 291 -11.12 39.88 13.41
N LYS A 292 -11.60 39.46 12.23
CA LYS A 292 -11.12 39.91 10.91
C LYS A 292 -11.75 41.25 10.53
N ILE A 293 -10.96 42.19 10.01
CA ILE A 293 -11.39 43.53 9.58
C ILE A 293 -10.72 43.93 8.24
N GLY A 294 -11.34 44.87 7.54
CA GLY A 294 -10.85 45.41 6.27
C GLY A 294 -10.77 44.35 5.16
N LYS A 295 -10.05 44.68 4.09
CA LYS A 295 -9.94 43.80 2.92
C LYS A 295 -9.27 42.47 3.27
N TRP A 296 -9.87 41.35 2.89
CA TRP A 296 -9.50 39.98 3.27
C TRP A 296 -9.45 39.02 2.08
N VAL A 297 -8.64 37.95 2.19
CA VAL A 297 -8.67 36.81 1.26
C VAL A 297 -8.86 35.46 1.97
N GLU A 298 -9.70 34.57 1.45
CA GLU A 298 -9.95 33.24 2.04
C GLU A 298 -9.73 32.12 1.03
N PHE A 299 -9.43 30.91 1.52
CA PHE A 299 -9.21 29.72 0.70
C PHE A 299 -10.34 28.70 0.88
N LEU A 300 -10.84 28.14 -0.23
CA LEU A 300 -11.79 27.02 -0.14
C LEU A 300 -11.05 25.75 0.29
N LYS A 301 -11.47 25.14 1.41
CA LYS A 301 -10.86 23.90 1.92
C LYS A 301 -11.03 22.77 0.89
N GLY A 302 -9.96 22.00 0.66
CA GLY A 302 -9.92 20.87 -0.28
C GLY A 302 -9.26 21.13 -1.63
N PHE A 303 -9.16 22.39 -2.08
CA PHE A 303 -8.91 22.72 -3.51
C PHE A 303 -7.48 23.05 -3.93
N ASP A 304 -6.46 22.49 -3.27
CA ASP A 304 -5.04 22.78 -3.58
C ASP A 304 -4.75 24.29 -3.76
N VAL A 305 -5.41 25.13 -2.95
CA VAL A 305 -5.26 26.61 -2.96
C VAL A 305 -5.75 27.28 -4.25
N LYS A 306 -6.41 26.57 -5.15
CA LYS A 306 -6.78 27.12 -6.47
C LYS A 306 -7.95 28.07 -6.41
N VAL A 307 -8.81 27.98 -5.40
CA VAL A 307 -9.97 28.86 -5.21
C VAL A 307 -9.73 29.83 -4.06
N THR A 308 -9.91 31.12 -4.34
CA THR A 308 -9.73 32.23 -3.42
C THR A 308 -10.95 33.16 -3.40
N TYR A 309 -11.27 33.70 -2.24
CA TYR A 309 -12.34 34.68 -2.00
C TYR A 309 -11.71 36.01 -1.58
N TYR A 310 -11.84 37.10 -2.31
CA TYR A 310 -11.34 38.43 -1.97
C TYR A 310 -12.52 39.32 -1.57
N GLY A 311 -12.49 40.02 -0.45
CA GLY A 311 -13.51 41.03 -0.15
C GLY A 311 -13.15 41.87 1.06
N GLU A 312 -14.13 42.34 1.83
CA GLU A 312 -13.90 43.19 3.01
C GLU A 312 -14.70 42.73 4.24
N TYR A 313 -14.19 43.00 5.43
CA TYR A 313 -14.85 42.82 6.72
C TYR A 313 -15.00 44.17 7.45
N ASN A 314 -16.10 44.38 8.18
CA ASN A 314 -16.28 45.54 9.07
C ASN A 314 -15.56 45.35 10.42
N MET A 315 -15.68 46.34 11.31
CA MET A 315 -15.05 46.34 12.64
C MET A 315 -15.60 45.25 13.59
N GLN A 316 -16.73 44.62 13.26
CA GLN A 316 -17.41 43.60 14.05
C GLN A 316 -17.07 42.17 13.57
N GLY A 317 -16.22 41.99 12.56
CA GLY A 317 -15.90 40.65 12.03
C GLY A 317 -16.85 40.15 10.94
N GLN A 318 -17.70 41.02 10.40
CA GLN A 318 -18.76 40.65 9.45
C GLN A 318 -18.37 41.03 8.01
N LYS A 319 -18.74 40.22 7.01
CA LYS A 319 -18.39 40.50 5.61
C LYS A 319 -19.17 41.69 5.06
N VAL A 320 -18.50 42.60 4.36
CA VAL A 320 -19.10 43.81 3.77
C VAL A 320 -18.56 44.08 2.38
N GLY A 321 -19.28 44.90 1.62
CA GLY A 321 -18.83 45.40 0.32
C GLY A 321 -18.62 44.29 -0.71
N ARG A 322 -17.86 44.59 -1.77
CA ARG A 322 -17.65 43.63 -2.87
C ARG A 322 -16.72 42.49 -2.46
N TRP A 323 -17.17 41.26 -2.69
CA TRP A 323 -16.44 40.00 -2.51
C TRP A 323 -16.29 39.26 -3.84
N ASP A 324 -15.12 39.33 -4.48
CA ASP A 324 -14.75 38.64 -5.73
C ASP A 324 -14.20 37.22 -5.48
N PHE A 325 -14.44 36.27 -6.39
CA PHE A 325 -13.88 34.92 -6.33
C PHE A 325 -12.86 34.73 -7.46
N CYS A 326 -11.70 34.15 -7.17
CA CYS A 326 -10.66 33.90 -8.18
C CYS A 326 -10.18 32.45 -8.20
N TYR A 327 -10.01 31.91 -9.40
CA TYR A 327 -9.32 30.65 -9.66
C TYR A 327 -7.86 30.93 -10.03
N ASN A 328 -6.92 30.10 -9.56
CA ASN A 328 -5.47 30.34 -9.68
C ASN A 328 -5.09 31.79 -9.29
N TRP A 329 -5.71 32.29 -8.21
CA TRP A 329 -5.45 33.57 -7.54
C TRP A 329 -5.82 34.84 -8.32
N ASN A 330 -5.58 34.91 -9.64
CA ASN A 330 -5.75 36.13 -10.44
C ASN A 330 -6.97 36.11 -11.38
N LYS A 331 -7.42 34.94 -11.83
CA LYS A 331 -8.57 34.85 -12.74
C LYS A 331 -9.85 34.98 -11.94
N GLN A 332 -10.48 36.15 -11.97
CA GLN A 332 -11.81 36.30 -11.41
C GLN A 332 -12.76 35.29 -12.10
N ILE A 333 -13.34 34.41 -11.29
CA ILE A 333 -14.31 33.41 -11.68
C ILE A 333 -15.70 33.68 -11.10
N GLY A 334 -15.80 34.54 -10.08
CA GLY A 334 -17.10 34.93 -9.54
C GLY A 334 -17.08 36.05 -8.50
N GLY A 335 -18.06 36.06 -7.60
CA GLY A 335 -18.24 37.04 -6.53
C GLY A 335 -19.41 38.04 -6.71
N GLY A 336 -19.66 38.86 -5.69
CA GLY A 336 -20.73 39.87 -5.64
C GLY A 336 -20.55 40.85 -4.48
N SER A 337 -21.60 41.33 -3.79
CA SER A 337 -21.47 42.23 -2.61
C SER A 337 -22.14 41.71 -1.34
N TYR A 338 -21.64 42.10 -0.17
CA TYR A 338 -22.30 41.92 1.13
C TYR A 338 -22.74 43.27 1.70
N ASP A 339 -23.81 43.23 2.51
CA ASP A 339 -24.35 44.34 3.28
C ASP A 339 -24.53 43.92 4.74
N VAL A 340 -24.63 44.90 5.65
CA VAL A 340 -24.77 44.68 7.10
C VAL A 340 -26.19 45.04 7.52
N GLN A 341 -26.86 44.12 8.20
CA GLN A 341 -28.11 44.40 8.90
C GLN A 341 -27.86 44.44 10.41
N GLU A 342 -28.82 44.97 11.18
CA GLU A 342 -28.76 44.96 12.64
C GLU A 342 -28.77 43.51 13.17
N GLY A 343 -27.59 43.00 13.54
CA GLY A 343 -27.38 41.63 14.02
C GLY A 343 -25.99 41.11 13.63
N ASP A 344 -25.58 39.95 14.17
CA ASP A 344 -24.21 39.42 14.03
C ASP A 344 -23.87 38.81 12.64
N PHE A 345 -24.71 38.98 11.62
CA PHE A 345 -24.57 38.29 10.33
C PHE A 345 -24.56 39.22 9.10
N SER A 346 -23.56 39.04 8.24
CA SER A 346 -23.46 39.68 6.92
C SER A 346 -24.32 38.99 5.86
N ILE A 347 -25.10 39.76 5.10
CA ILE A 347 -25.99 39.25 4.04
C ILE A 347 -25.47 39.57 2.63
N LYS A 348 -25.77 38.72 1.64
CA LYS A 348 -25.39 38.95 0.23
C LYS A 348 -26.37 39.89 -0.48
N THR A 349 -25.87 40.90 -1.19
CA THR A 349 -26.66 41.88 -1.95
C THR A 349 -26.06 42.14 -3.34
N GLY A 350 -26.84 42.72 -4.26
CA GLY A 350 -26.34 43.12 -5.60
C GLY A 350 -26.10 41.95 -6.55
N ARG A 351 -25.40 42.15 -7.68
CA ARG A 351 -25.07 41.04 -8.60
C ARG A 351 -24.01 40.12 -7.99
N TRP A 352 -24.16 38.81 -8.21
CA TRP A 352 -23.34 37.75 -7.63
C TRP A 352 -23.06 36.62 -8.62
N VAL A 353 -21.86 36.05 -8.54
CA VAL A 353 -21.46 34.83 -9.25
C VAL A 353 -20.97 33.80 -8.22
N ASP A 354 -21.85 32.88 -7.79
CA ASP A 354 -21.52 31.85 -6.80
C ASP A 354 -20.71 30.68 -7.38
N LEU A 355 -20.00 29.93 -6.52
CA LEU A 355 -19.37 28.64 -6.87
C LEU A 355 -20.29 27.47 -6.53
N TRP A 356 -20.16 26.37 -7.28
CA TRP A 356 -20.76 25.10 -6.91
C TRP A 356 -20.01 24.42 -5.75
N GLU A 357 -20.72 23.73 -4.85
CA GLU A 357 -20.09 23.01 -3.72
C GLU A 357 -19.20 21.85 -4.19
N GLY A 358 -19.62 21.17 -5.26
CA GLY A 358 -18.85 20.11 -5.93
C GLY A 358 -17.79 20.62 -6.92
N PHE A 359 -17.50 21.93 -6.95
CA PHE A 359 -16.47 22.53 -7.82
C PHE A 359 -15.20 21.69 -7.81
N LYS A 360 -14.59 21.41 -8.96
CA LYS A 360 -13.33 20.66 -9.08
C LYS A 360 -12.46 21.26 -10.18
N ASP A 361 -11.21 20.83 -10.27
CA ASP A 361 -10.30 21.26 -11.34
C ASP A 361 -10.80 20.89 -12.74
N ASP A 362 -11.49 19.76 -12.86
CA ASP A 362 -12.10 19.25 -14.07
C ASP A 362 -13.51 19.86 -14.28
N ALA A 363 -14.22 20.22 -13.22
CA ALA A 363 -15.58 20.77 -13.24
C ALA A 363 -15.70 22.16 -12.59
N LYS A 364 -15.46 23.21 -13.39
CA LYS A 364 -15.48 24.62 -12.96
C LYS A 364 -16.84 25.24 -13.25
N VAL A 365 -17.75 25.23 -12.27
CA VAL A 365 -19.15 25.68 -12.46
C VAL A 365 -19.53 26.84 -11.53
N PHE A 366 -20.31 27.79 -12.08
CA PHE A 366 -20.64 29.08 -11.49
C PHE A 366 -22.13 29.40 -11.64
N PHE A 367 -22.69 30.23 -10.74
CA PHE A 367 -24.07 30.70 -10.79
C PHE A 367 -24.12 32.24 -10.75
N ASN A 368 -24.43 32.91 -11.86
CA ASN A 368 -24.40 34.37 -12.05
C ASN A 368 -25.80 35.00 -12.02
N GLY A 369 -26.17 35.76 -10.99
CA GLY A 369 -27.43 36.52 -10.94
C GLY A 369 -27.40 37.71 -9.98
N LYS A 370 -28.51 38.00 -9.29
CA LYS A 370 -28.64 39.12 -8.34
C LYS A 370 -29.23 38.68 -6.99
N TYR A 371 -28.86 39.38 -5.92
CA TYR A 371 -29.50 39.39 -4.61
C TYR A 371 -30.12 40.78 -4.31
N ASN A 372 -31.19 40.82 -3.51
CA ASN A 372 -31.81 42.05 -3.01
C ASN A 372 -31.11 42.57 -1.72
N GLN A 373 -31.75 43.50 -1.01
CA GLN A 373 -31.26 44.08 0.26
C GLN A 373 -31.52 43.20 1.50
N SER A 374 -32.23 42.08 1.38
CA SER A 374 -32.55 41.16 2.50
C SER A 374 -31.78 39.83 2.44
N GLY A 375 -30.71 39.75 1.65
CA GLY A 375 -29.93 38.52 1.50
C GLY A 375 -30.50 37.49 0.52
N MET A 376 -31.56 37.84 -0.21
CA MET A 376 -32.36 36.92 -1.03
C MET A 376 -32.02 37.03 -2.53
N LYS A 377 -31.92 35.89 -3.23
CA LYS A 377 -31.71 35.83 -4.69
C LYS A 377 -32.92 36.37 -5.45
N VAL A 378 -32.69 37.17 -6.50
CA VAL A 378 -33.71 37.85 -7.31
C VAL A 378 -33.33 37.93 -8.79
N GLY A 379 -34.33 38.03 -9.65
CA GLY A 379 -34.18 38.18 -11.09
C GLY A 379 -33.48 36.98 -11.74
N ARG A 380 -32.94 37.19 -12.94
CA ARG A 380 -32.26 36.12 -13.69
C ARG A 380 -30.93 35.71 -13.04
N TRP A 381 -30.70 34.40 -13.02
CA TRP A 381 -29.52 33.69 -12.54
C TRP A 381 -29.07 32.65 -13.58
N ASP A 382 -27.95 32.89 -14.27
CA ASP A 382 -27.36 32.00 -15.27
C ASP A 382 -26.40 30.97 -14.63
N ILE A 383 -26.36 29.73 -15.10
CA ILE A 383 -25.34 28.73 -14.73
C ILE A 383 -24.28 28.65 -15.82
N LEU A 384 -23.02 28.80 -15.45
CA LEU A 384 -21.89 28.90 -16.37
C LEU A 384 -20.88 27.78 -16.09
N LEU A 385 -20.46 27.05 -17.11
CA LEU A 385 -19.32 26.13 -17.10
C LEU A 385 -18.12 26.83 -17.70
N ASN A 386 -17.01 26.96 -16.97
CA ASN A 386 -15.75 27.43 -17.55
C ASN A 386 -14.97 26.25 -18.13
N TYR A 387 -15.20 25.96 -19.41
CA TYR A 387 -14.41 25.01 -20.18
C TYR A 387 -13.37 25.76 -21.02
N ASP A 388 -12.12 25.34 -20.97
CA ASP A 388 -10.99 25.97 -21.68
C ASP A 388 -10.96 27.50 -21.56
N GLY A 389 -11.17 27.97 -20.33
CA GLY A 389 -11.15 29.39 -20.01
C GLY A 389 -12.39 30.20 -20.40
N LYS A 390 -13.29 29.67 -21.24
CA LYS A 390 -14.51 30.33 -21.73
C LYS A 390 -15.72 29.94 -20.87
N ASN A 391 -16.50 30.93 -20.44
CA ASN A 391 -17.78 30.70 -19.76
C ASN A 391 -18.84 30.32 -20.80
N LYS A 392 -19.20 29.04 -20.84
CA LYS A 392 -20.36 28.54 -21.57
C LYS A 392 -21.56 28.60 -20.65
N GLN A 393 -22.63 29.30 -21.03
CA GLN A 393 -23.89 29.18 -20.31
C GLN A 393 -24.42 27.76 -20.53
N ILE A 394 -24.46 26.97 -19.46
CA ILE A 394 -25.01 25.62 -19.45
C ILE A 394 -26.32 25.53 -18.65
N GLY A 395 -26.74 26.63 -18.02
CA GLY A 395 -28.08 26.70 -17.47
C GLY A 395 -28.51 28.04 -16.88
N GLY A 396 -29.45 28.02 -15.93
CA GLY A 396 -30.02 29.20 -15.26
C GLY A 396 -31.52 29.40 -15.44
N GLY A 397 -32.10 30.35 -14.71
CA GLY A 397 -33.52 30.76 -14.76
C GLY A 397 -33.78 32.03 -13.92
N GLN A 398 -35.01 32.29 -13.46
CA GLN A 398 -35.35 33.49 -12.66
C GLN A 398 -35.64 33.20 -11.18
N TYR A 399 -35.44 34.20 -10.32
CA TYR A 399 -35.91 34.25 -8.93
C TYR A 399 -36.84 35.45 -8.72
N ASP A 400 -37.76 35.32 -7.78
CA ASP A 400 -38.65 36.35 -7.26
C ASP A 400 -38.58 36.40 -5.72
N VAL A 401 -39.01 37.53 -5.15
CA VAL A 401 -39.03 37.77 -3.69
C VAL A 401 -40.46 37.62 -3.19
N GLN A 402 -40.66 36.70 -2.25
CA GLN A 402 -41.90 36.61 -1.48
C GLN A 402 -41.56 36.68 0.01
N GLU A 403 -42.56 37.00 0.84
CA GLU A 403 -42.40 36.98 2.30
C GLU A 403 -41.92 35.59 2.75
N GLY A 404 -40.69 35.52 3.26
CA GLY A 404 -40.04 34.28 3.72
C GLY A 404 -38.84 33.79 2.90
N GLY A 405 -38.55 34.32 1.70
CA GLY A 405 -37.30 33.95 1.01
C GLY A 405 -37.19 34.18 -0.49
N SER A 406 -36.12 33.62 -1.06
CA SER A 406 -35.84 33.65 -2.51
C SER A 406 -36.52 32.47 -3.18
N GLN A 407 -37.46 32.73 -4.09
CA GLN A 407 -38.19 31.67 -4.78
C GLN A 407 -37.83 31.67 -6.26
N LYS A 408 -37.47 30.51 -6.82
CA LYS A 408 -37.27 30.38 -8.26
C LYS A 408 -38.61 30.47 -9.01
N LEU A 409 -38.61 31.10 -10.18
CA LEU A 409 -39.73 31.23 -11.12
C LEU A 409 -39.29 30.96 -12.57
N GLY A 410 -40.25 30.57 -13.41
CA GLY A 410 -40.10 30.43 -14.85
C GLY A 410 -39.14 29.32 -15.26
N ILE A 411 -38.71 29.32 -16.52
CA ILE A 411 -37.85 28.27 -17.07
C ILE A 411 -36.45 28.34 -16.42
N TRP A 412 -35.99 27.19 -15.95
CA TRP A 412 -34.70 26.95 -15.30
C TRP A 412 -33.95 25.80 -15.94
N ILE A 413 -32.62 25.91 -15.94
CA ILE A 413 -31.70 24.82 -16.26
C ILE A 413 -30.73 24.63 -15.08
N GLU A 414 -30.51 23.40 -14.61
CA GLU A 414 -29.69 23.06 -13.42
C GLU A 414 -28.62 22.00 -13.67
N LEU A 415 -27.78 21.71 -12.66
CA LEU A 415 -26.73 20.69 -12.67
C LEU A 415 -27.19 19.40 -11.97
N ASP A 416 -26.57 18.29 -12.34
CA ASP A 416 -26.60 17.03 -11.60
C ASP A 416 -25.64 17.02 -10.39
N GLU A 417 -25.86 16.13 -9.41
CA GLU A 417 -25.00 16.04 -8.22
C GLU A 417 -23.63 15.41 -8.53
N ASP A 418 -23.57 14.50 -9.51
CA ASP A 418 -22.33 13.90 -10.02
C ASP A 418 -21.75 14.67 -11.23
N PHE A 419 -22.00 15.98 -11.32
CA PHE A 419 -21.48 16.81 -12.39
C PHE A 419 -19.93 16.83 -12.37
N THR A 420 -19.31 16.35 -13.44
CA THR A 420 -17.85 16.30 -13.63
C THR A 420 -17.51 16.62 -15.08
N GLN A 421 -16.22 16.81 -15.43
CA GLN A 421 -15.86 17.09 -16.83
C GLN A 421 -16.29 15.97 -17.79
N VAL A 422 -16.33 14.73 -17.29
CA VAL A 422 -16.74 13.51 -17.99
C VAL A 422 -18.24 13.19 -17.85
N SER A 423 -18.96 13.93 -17.00
CA SER A 423 -20.39 13.75 -16.72
C SER A 423 -21.08 15.13 -16.70
N GLN A 424 -21.18 15.76 -17.88
CA GLN A 424 -21.79 17.09 -18.02
C GLN A 424 -23.31 16.95 -18.18
N VAL A 425 -24.01 16.66 -17.08
CA VAL A 425 -25.47 16.44 -17.05
C VAL A 425 -26.19 17.70 -16.55
N THR A 426 -27.10 18.24 -17.36
CA THR A 426 -27.90 19.45 -17.04
C THR A 426 -29.39 19.26 -17.26
N LEU A 427 -30.23 20.01 -16.53
CA LEU A 427 -31.64 19.70 -16.31
C LEU A 427 -32.54 20.93 -16.57
N GLN A 428 -33.27 21.00 -17.68
CA GLN A 428 -34.13 22.12 -18.06
C GLN A 428 -35.62 21.87 -17.78
N GLY A 429 -36.24 22.60 -16.86
CA GLY A 429 -37.70 22.67 -16.72
C GLY A 429 -38.17 24.03 -16.28
N GLU A 430 -39.24 24.12 -15.51
CA GLU A 430 -39.83 25.38 -15.07
C GLU A 430 -39.97 25.42 -13.53
N TYR A 431 -40.32 26.57 -12.96
CA TYR A 431 -40.50 26.82 -11.53
C TYR A 431 -41.68 27.77 -11.29
N ASN A 432 -42.45 27.53 -10.23
CA ASN A 432 -43.49 28.42 -9.73
C ASN A 432 -43.40 28.46 -8.21
N ASN A 433 -43.36 29.66 -7.63
CA ASN A 433 -43.18 29.91 -6.21
C ASN A 433 -42.08 29.07 -5.54
N GLY A 434 -40.91 28.93 -6.19
CA GLY A 434 -39.77 28.19 -5.66
C GLY A 434 -39.91 26.67 -5.71
N ILE A 435 -41.03 26.16 -6.22
CA ILE A 435 -41.28 24.74 -6.45
C ILE A 435 -41.22 24.45 -7.96
N LYS A 436 -40.67 23.31 -8.34
CA LYS A 436 -40.38 23.01 -9.75
C LYS A 436 -41.64 22.62 -10.52
N ILE A 437 -41.88 23.24 -11.69
CA ILE A 437 -43.03 23.00 -12.57
C ILE A 437 -42.61 22.64 -14.03
N GLY A 438 -43.57 22.47 -14.95
CA GLY A 438 -43.37 22.12 -16.36
C GLY A 438 -42.86 20.68 -16.65
N LEU A 439 -41.95 20.55 -17.61
CA LEU A 439 -41.22 19.31 -17.93
C LEU A 439 -39.69 19.55 -17.91
N TRP A 440 -38.98 18.82 -17.05
CA TRP A 440 -37.56 18.95 -16.71
C TRP A 440 -36.59 18.15 -17.62
N LYS A 441 -36.58 18.41 -18.93
CA LYS A 441 -35.67 17.80 -19.93
C LYS A 441 -34.22 17.64 -19.46
N MET A 442 -33.60 16.47 -19.68
CA MET A 442 -32.20 16.22 -19.32
C MET A 442 -31.30 16.33 -20.56
N PHE A 443 -30.09 16.85 -20.38
CA PHE A 443 -29.08 16.94 -21.43
C PHE A 443 -27.76 16.42 -20.89
N LYS A 444 -27.03 15.66 -21.70
CA LYS A 444 -25.71 15.13 -21.38
C LYS A 444 -24.79 15.48 -22.55
N ASN A 445 -23.73 16.26 -22.30
CA ASN A 445 -22.84 16.77 -23.35
C ASN A 445 -23.60 17.47 -24.50
N GLU A 446 -24.67 18.22 -24.17
CA GLU A 446 -25.60 18.87 -25.12
C GLU A 446 -26.50 17.93 -25.95
N GLU A 447 -26.28 16.63 -25.93
CA GLU A 447 -27.24 15.66 -26.47
C GLU A 447 -28.47 15.60 -25.55
N PHE A 448 -29.65 15.77 -26.14
CA PHE A 448 -30.93 15.66 -25.45
C PHE A 448 -31.18 14.19 -25.09
N ILE A 449 -31.35 13.92 -23.80
CA ILE A 449 -31.78 12.62 -23.28
C ILE A 449 -33.20 12.78 -22.74
N GLU A 450 -34.06 11.82 -23.05
CA GLU A 450 -35.50 12.02 -23.06
C GLU A 450 -36.11 12.42 -21.69
N TYR A 451 -37.21 13.18 -21.78
CA TYR A 451 -37.99 13.90 -20.74
C TYR A 451 -37.76 13.64 -19.24
N ARG A 452 -37.88 14.73 -18.45
CA ARG A 452 -38.43 14.68 -17.09
C ARG A 452 -39.68 15.56 -16.90
N SER A 453 -40.39 15.49 -15.76
CA SER A 453 -41.63 16.27 -15.43
C SER A 453 -41.63 16.99 -14.06
N ALA A 454 -42.58 17.93 -13.84
CA ALA A 454 -43.00 18.49 -12.54
C ALA A 454 -44.31 19.35 -12.60
N PRO A 455 -45.47 18.99 -12.01
CA PRO A 455 -46.23 19.83 -11.02
C PRO A 455 -45.77 20.15 -9.58
N SER A 456 -45.05 21.23 -9.24
CA SER A 456 -44.54 21.51 -7.85
C SER A 456 -43.69 20.36 -7.27
N GLU A 457 -43.14 19.57 -8.18
CA GLU A 457 -42.77 18.20 -7.95
C GLU A 457 -41.69 17.81 -8.97
N THR A 458 -40.44 18.26 -8.81
CA THR A 458 -39.43 17.76 -9.76
C THR A 458 -39.24 16.29 -9.60
N ARG A 459 -39.42 15.57 -10.71
CA ARG A 459 -38.69 14.35 -10.90
C ARG A 459 -37.20 14.67 -11.08
N LYS A 460 -36.38 14.38 -10.06
CA LYS A 460 -34.92 14.42 -10.06
C LYS A 460 -34.39 13.06 -10.55
N MET A 461 -33.32 13.07 -11.33
CA MET A 461 -32.53 11.86 -11.60
C MET A 461 -31.28 11.90 -10.73
N ILE A 462 -30.83 10.75 -10.27
CA ILE A 462 -29.69 10.54 -9.37
C ILE A 462 -28.90 9.35 -9.91
N LYS A 463 -27.58 9.45 -10.07
CA LYS A 463 -26.73 8.33 -10.51
C LYS A 463 -26.37 7.40 -9.35
N SER A 464 -26.06 6.14 -9.65
CA SER A 464 -25.53 5.21 -8.66
C SER A 464 -24.02 5.41 -8.46
N THR A 465 -23.60 5.65 -7.22
CA THR A 465 -22.19 5.79 -6.83
C THR A 465 -21.40 4.49 -6.93
N LYS A 466 -22.08 3.31 -6.88
CA LYS A 466 -21.46 1.99 -7.08
C LYS A 466 -21.29 1.64 -8.57
N ASN A 467 -22.17 2.13 -9.45
CA ASN A 467 -22.18 1.76 -10.88
C ASN A 467 -22.71 2.91 -11.75
N PHE A 468 -21.80 3.59 -12.46
CA PHE A 468 -22.07 4.77 -13.29
C PHE A 468 -23.07 4.57 -14.43
N ASP A 469 -23.42 3.31 -14.78
CA ASP A 469 -24.39 3.00 -15.83
C ASP A 469 -25.86 2.97 -15.32
N ILE A 470 -26.10 3.06 -13.99
CA ILE A 470 -27.45 3.07 -13.36
C ILE A 470 -27.86 4.49 -12.94
N MET A 471 -29.13 4.85 -13.20
CA MET A 471 -29.74 6.12 -12.81
C MET A 471 -31.14 5.91 -12.23
N TYR A 472 -31.52 6.65 -11.19
CA TYR A 472 -32.85 6.63 -10.55
C TYR A 472 -33.57 7.94 -10.86
N TYR A 473 -34.82 7.92 -11.30
CA TYR A 473 -35.53 9.08 -11.87
C TYR A 473 -36.94 9.27 -11.27
N GLY A 474 -37.12 10.20 -10.32
CA GLY A 474 -38.43 10.44 -9.71
C GLY A 474 -38.50 11.64 -8.78
N LEU A 475 -39.68 11.88 -8.21
CA LEU A 475 -39.98 13.14 -7.52
C LEU A 475 -39.16 13.36 -6.23
N LEU A 476 -38.44 14.50 -6.10
CA LEU A 476 -37.90 15.00 -4.82
C LEU A 476 -38.67 16.23 -4.30
N ILE A 477 -39.09 16.19 -3.03
CA ILE A 477 -39.58 17.32 -2.22
C ILE A 477 -38.69 17.40 -0.97
N ASP A 478 -38.15 18.58 -0.64
CA ASP A 478 -37.20 18.78 0.48
C ASP A 478 -36.03 17.77 0.51
N ASN A 479 -35.47 17.45 -0.68
CA ASN A 479 -34.46 16.41 -0.91
C ASN A 479 -34.87 14.97 -0.55
N LYS A 480 -36.14 14.71 -0.23
CA LYS A 480 -36.71 13.37 0.02
C LYS A 480 -37.46 12.84 -1.19
N LYS A 481 -37.45 11.52 -1.38
CA LYS A 481 -38.14 10.86 -2.48
C LYS A 481 -39.65 10.84 -2.22
N VAL A 482 -40.45 11.22 -3.21
CA VAL A 482 -41.92 11.19 -3.16
C VAL A 482 -42.44 10.78 -4.53
N GLY A 483 -43.69 10.33 -4.62
CA GLY A 483 -44.33 9.98 -5.88
C GLY A 483 -43.57 8.90 -6.65
N ARG A 484 -43.82 8.80 -7.96
CA ARG A 484 -43.19 7.77 -8.79
C ARG A 484 -41.71 8.07 -9.07
N TRP A 485 -40.90 7.03 -8.89
CA TRP A 485 -39.47 6.92 -9.20
C TRP A 485 -39.23 5.76 -10.14
N ASP A 486 -38.73 6.04 -11.33
CA ASP A 486 -38.29 5.09 -12.34
C ASP A 486 -36.79 4.74 -12.13
N ILE A 487 -36.30 3.63 -12.66
CA ILE A 487 -34.86 3.23 -12.63
C ILE A 487 -34.41 2.91 -14.05
N LEU A 488 -33.36 3.58 -14.50
CA LEU A 488 -32.78 3.50 -15.83
C LEU A 488 -31.40 2.83 -15.78
N TYR A 489 -31.06 2.04 -16.80
CA TYR A 489 -29.71 1.55 -17.05
C TYR A 489 -29.36 1.75 -18.51
N GLN A 490 -28.25 2.45 -18.79
CA GLN A 490 -27.91 2.86 -20.17
C GLN A 490 -29.11 3.48 -20.90
N ASP A 491 -29.78 4.41 -20.22
CA ASP A 491 -30.99 5.12 -20.67
C ASP A 491 -32.24 4.25 -20.90
N GLN A 492 -32.19 2.93 -20.66
CA GLN A 492 -33.36 2.03 -20.72
C GLN A 492 -34.07 1.92 -19.37
N LEU A 493 -35.39 2.09 -19.35
CA LEU A 493 -36.22 1.86 -18.16
C LEU A 493 -36.21 0.38 -17.77
N ILE A 494 -35.63 0.06 -16.61
CA ILE A 494 -35.55 -1.29 -16.06
C ILE A 494 -36.20 -1.48 -14.68
N GLY A 495 -36.56 -0.40 -13.98
CA GLY A 495 -37.27 -0.53 -12.70
C GLY A 495 -38.00 0.73 -12.22
N GLY A 496 -38.37 0.77 -10.95
CA GLY A 496 -39.07 1.89 -10.29
C GLY A 496 -40.33 1.54 -9.48
N GLY A 497 -40.80 2.48 -8.66
CA GLY A 497 -42.03 2.40 -7.85
C GLY A 497 -42.41 3.74 -7.23
N VAL A 498 -43.21 3.78 -6.16
CA VAL A 498 -43.71 5.03 -5.53
C VAL A 498 -43.08 5.28 -4.16
N TYR A 499 -42.77 6.53 -3.81
CA TYR A 499 -42.36 6.95 -2.46
C TYR A 499 -43.42 7.85 -1.81
N GLU A 500 -43.46 7.87 -0.48
CA GLU A 500 -44.29 8.75 0.36
C GLU A 500 -43.43 9.38 1.47
N ILE A 501 -43.81 10.57 1.96
CA ILE A 501 -43.09 11.25 3.06
C ILE A 501 -43.73 10.86 4.40
N LEU A 502 -42.91 10.34 5.32
CA LEU A 502 -43.27 10.20 6.73
C LEU A 502 -42.50 11.23 7.56
N GLY A 503 -43.20 12.32 7.92
CA GLY A 503 -42.67 13.34 8.83
C GLY A 503 -41.53 14.20 8.27
N ARG A 504 -40.83 14.91 9.17
CA ARG A 504 -39.86 15.94 8.78
C ARG A 504 -38.55 15.43 8.20
N ASP A 505 -38.17 14.16 8.40
CA ASP A 505 -36.80 13.71 8.13
C ASP A 505 -36.65 12.48 7.20
N SER A 506 -37.72 11.79 6.78
CA SER A 506 -37.59 10.61 5.92
C SER A 506 -38.65 10.47 4.81
N SER A 507 -38.29 9.68 3.79
CA SER A 507 -39.20 9.17 2.75
C SER A 507 -39.12 7.66 2.66
N ILE A 508 -40.28 7.03 2.54
CA ILE A 508 -40.46 5.58 2.49
C ILE A 508 -40.97 5.13 1.12
N LYS A 509 -40.67 3.89 0.75
CA LYS A 509 -41.24 3.27 -0.46
C LYS A 509 -42.64 2.77 -0.16
N ILE A 510 -43.58 2.94 -1.08
CA ILE A 510 -44.97 2.46 -0.97
C ILE A 510 -45.44 1.87 -2.30
N GLY A 511 -46.45 0.99 -2.26
CA GLY A 511 -47.09 0.42 -3.44
C GLY A 511 -46.12 -0.40 -4.31
N LYS A 512 -46.42 -0.55 -5.60
CA LYS A 512 -45.63 -1.39 -6.52
C LYS A 512 -44.24 -0.80 -6.80
N TRP A 513 -43.24 -1.67 -6.78
CA TRP A 513 -41.81 -1.38 -6.92
C TRP A 513 -41.11 -2.42 -7.79
N ILE A 514 -40.12 -1.95 -8.55
CA ILE A 514 -39.14 -2.75 -9.28
C ILE A 514 -37.74 -2.29 -8.84
N GLU A 515 -36.97 -3.17 -8.21
CA GLU A 515 -35.62 -2.90 -7.69
C GLU A 515 -34.52 -3.59 -8.49
N LEU A 516 -33.27 -3.25 -8.20
CA LEU A 516 -32.06 -3.86 -8.77
C LEU A 516 -31.23 -4.54 -7.68
N LEU A 517 -30.46 -5.56 -8.06
CA LEU A 517 -29.45 -6.15 -7.19
C LEU A 517 -28.32 -5.13 -6.91
N GLU A 518 -27.89 -4.96 -5.66
CA GLU A 518 -26.99 -3.84 -5.31
C GLU A 518 -25.58 -3.92 -5.90
N ASP A 519 -25.07 -5.13 -6.14
CA ASP A 519 -23.71 -5.38 -6.61
C ASP A 519 -23.70 -5.90 -8.06
N ILE A 520 -24.45 -5.23 -8.94
CA ILE A 520 -24.46 -5.47 -10.39
C ILE A 520 -23.05 -5.33 -10.97
N LYS A 521 -22.44 -6.49 -11.28
CA LYS A 521 -21.33 -6.60 -12.23
C LYS A 521 -21.87 -6.23 -13.62
N LYS A 522 -21.02 -5.67 -14.49
CA LYS A 522 -21.43 -4.97 -15.75
C LYS A 522 -22.25 -5.82 -16.74
N ASP A 523 -22.23 -7.13 -16.55
CA ASP A 523 -22.90 -8.20 -17.28
C ASP A 523 -24.29 -8.60 -16.72
N GLN A 524 -24.73 -8.03 -15.59
CA GLN A 524 -25.90 -8.52 -14.85
C GLN A 524 -27.09 -7.57 -14.87
N LYS A 525 -28.26 -8.07 -15.26
CA LYS A 525 -29.53 -7.31 -15.29
C LYS A 525 -30.64 -8.05 -14.53
N VAL A 526 -30.49 -8.15 -13.20
CA VAL A 526 -31.48 -8.72 -12.28
C VAL A 526 -32.37 -7.61 -11.72
N THR A 527 -33.67 -7.85 -11.71
CA THR A 527 -34.72 -6.94 -11.18
C THR A 527 -35.67 -7.68 -10.23
N PHE A 528 -36.25 -6.98 -9.25
CA PHE A 528 -37.18 -7.53 -8.26
C PHE A 528 -38.48 -6.71 -8.24
N ILE A 529 -39.61 -7.28 -8.65
CA ILE A 529 -40.92 -6.61 -8.81
C ILE A 529 -41.87 -7.02 -7.68
N GLY A 530 -42.21 -6.13 -6.75
CA GLY A 530 -43.24 -6.40 -5.74
C GLY A 530 -43.88 -5.17 -5.14
N GLU A 531 -44.34 -5.23 -3.89
CA GLU A 531 -45.02 -4.13 -3.22
C GLU A 531 -44.37 -3.71 -1.89
N TYR A 532 -44.54 -2.45 -1.51
CA TYR A 532 -44.23 -1.91 -0.19
C TYR A 532 -45.52 -1.46 0.49
N ASN A 533 -45.61 -1.65 1.81
CA ASN A 533 -46.72 -1.14 2.61
C ASN A 533 -46.56 0.37 2.94
N ILE A 534 -47.54 0.93 3.65
CA ILE A 534 -47.58 2.35 4.05
C ILE A 534 -46.51 2.78 5.08
N ASN A 535 -45.70 1.86 5.60
CA ASN A 535 -44.63 2.14 6.56
C ASN A 535 -43.24 2.18 5.91
N GLY A 536 -43.11 1.78 4.64
CA GLY A 536 -41.81 1.63 3.98
C GLY A 536 -41.24 0.22 3.94
N GLU A 537 -42.01 -0.78 4.35
CA GLU A 537 -41.57 -2.17 4.49
C GLU A 537 -42.06 -3.02 3.31
N LYS A 538 -41.22 -3.93 2.80
CA LYS A 538 -41.62 -4.87 1.75
C LYS A 538 -42.82 -5.71 2.20
N ALA A 539 -43.84 -5.77 1.34
CA ALA A 539 -45.09 -6.48 1.61
C ALA A 539 -45.63 -7.17 0.35
N GLY A 540 -46.48 -8.17 0.53
CA GLY A 540 -47.09 -8.88 -0.61
C GLY A 540 -46.06 -9.61 -1.47
N ARG A 541 -46.42 -9.93 -2.72
CA ARG A 541 -45.60 -10.74 -3.63
C ARG A 541 -44.52 -9.91 -4.33
N TRP A 542 -43.33 -10.50 -4.45
CA TRP A 542 -42.11 -9.95 -5.05
C TRP A 542 -41.50 -10.94 -6.05
N ASP A 543 -41.72 -10.76 -7.35
CA ASP A 543 -41.22 -11.59 -8.46
C ASP A 543 -39.84 -11.13 -8.97
N ILE A 544 -38.90 -12.04 -9.17
CA ILE A 544 -37.54 -11.74 -9.66
C ILE A 544 -37.45 -12.00 -11.16
N PHE A 545 -36.86 -11.06 -11.91
CA PHE A 545 -36.65 -11.16 -13.35
C PHE A 545 -35.18 -10.95 -13.74
N LEU A 546 -34.73 -11.71 -14.73
CA LEU A 546 -33.41 -11.57 -15.36
C LEU A 546 -33.60 -11.14 -16.81
N ASN A 547 -33.02 -10.00 -17.19
CA ASN A 547 -33.00 -9.56 -18.58
C ASN A 547 -31.89 -10.31 -19.33
N GLN A 548 -32.27 -11.25 -20.20
CA GLN A 548 -31.36 -11.94 -21.12
C GLN A 548 -31.70 -11.51 -22.54
N ASN A 549 -30.71 -10.98 -23.28
CA ASN A 549 -30.86 -10.53 -24.66
C ASN A 549 -32.07 -9.57 -24.87
N GLY A 550 -32.30 -8.65 -23.93
CA GLY A 550 -33.39 -7.68 -24.00
C GLY A 550 -34.76 -8.21 -23.55
N ARG A 551 -34.87 -9.48 -23.10
CA ARG A 551 -36.12 -10.08 -22.60
C ARG A 551 -36.05 -10.33 -21.10
N ASN A 552 -36.96 -9.74 -20.34
CA ASN A 552 -37.13 -10.03 -18.90
C ASN A 552 -37.77 -11.41 -18.74
N LYS A 553 -36.97 -12.42 -18.36
CA LYS A 553 -37.46 -13.74 -17.95
C LYS A 553 -37.68 -13.72 -16.44
N SER A 554 -38.87 -14.06 -15.94
CA SER A 554 -39.05 -14.33 -14.51
C SER A 554 -38.19 -15.54 -14.13
N ILE A 555 -37.36 -15.39 -13.10
CA ILE A 555 -36.45 -16.42 -12.59
C ILE A 555 -36.63 -16.70 -11.10
N GLY A 556 -37.45 -15.93 -10.38
CA GLY A 556 -37.76 -16.25 -9.00
C GLY A 556 -38.78 -15.35 -8.31
N GLY A 557 -38.74 -15.25 -6.99
CA GLY A 557 -39.62 -14.42 -6.16
C GLY A 557 -40.47 -15.15 -5.12
N GLY A 558 -41.13 -14.40 -4.24
CA GLY A 558 -42.01 -14.87 -3.16
C GLY A 558 -42.67 -13.72 -2.40
N SER A 559 -43.30 -13.95 -1.24
CA SER A 559 -44.06 -12.92 -0.50
C SER A 559 -43.38 -12.38 0.77
N TYR A 560 -43.67 -11.14 1.17
CA TYR A 560 -43.27 -10.57 2.47
C TYR A 560 -44.49 -10.25 3.35
N TYR A 561 -44.32 -10.28 4.68
CA TYR A 561 -45.38 -10.02 5.66
C TYR A 561 -44.90 -9.19 6.86
N GLY A 562 -45.78 -8.29 7.31
CA GLY A 562 -45.60 -7.50 8.53
C GLY A 562 -44.49 -6.44 8.42
N SER A 563 -44.21 -5.79 9.55
CA SER A 563 -43.33 -4.62 9.64
C SER A 563 -41.86 -4.93 9.84
N LEU A 564 -41.45 -6.17 9.59
CA LEU A 564 -40.10 -6.66 9.83
C LEU A 564 -39.42 -7.17 8.53
N GLU A 565 -40.02 -6.87 7.37
CA GLU A 565 -39.61 -7.36 6.04
C GLU A 565 -39.37 -8.88 5.99
N LEU A 566 -40.18 -9.63 6.73
CA LEU A 566 -40.04 -11.09 6.84
C LEU A 566 -40.60 -11.76 5.60
N LYS A 567 -39.77 -12.59 4.96
CA LYS A 567 -40.20 -13.45 3.85
C LYS A 567 -41.19 -14.49 4.38
N ILE A 568 -42.28 -14.72 3.65
CA ILE A 568 -43.30 -15.73 3.95
C ILE A 568 -43.73 -16.49 2.70
N GLY A 569 -44.25 -17.70 2.90
CA GLY A 569 -44.73 -18.55 1.81
C GLY A 569 -43.62 -18.94 0.84
N ARG A 570 -44.01 -19.39 -0.35
CA ARG A 570 -43.06 -19.88 -1.35
C ARG A 570 -42.17 -18.76 -1.90
N TRP A 571 -40.88 -19.03 -1.98
CA TRP A 571 -39.81 -18.14 -2.42
C TRP A 571 -38.82 -18.84 -3.35
N ILE A 572 -38.45 -18.18 -4.43
CA ILE A 572 -37.30 -18.53 -5.25
C ILE A 572 -36.24 -17.44 -5.12
N GLU A 573 -35.10 -17.77 -4.50
CA GLU A 573 -33.97 -16.86 -4.23
C GLU A 573 -32.85 -17.02 -5.25
N LEU A 574 -31.93 -16.07 -5.30
CA LEU A 574 -30.69 -16.14 -6.10
C LEU A 574 -29.51 -16.52 -5.21
N TRP A 575 -28.49 -17.15 -5.81
CA TRP A 575 -27.19 -17.35 -5.15
C TRP A 575 -26.43 -16.02 -4.99
N GLU A 576 -25.63 -15.89 -3.94
CA GLU A 576 -24.82 -14.69 -3.67
C GLU A 576 -23.87 -14.35 -4.82
N ASP A 577 -23.27 -15.37 -5.44
CA ASP A 577 -22.32 -15.24 -6.54
C ASP A 577 -23.01 -15.37 -7.93
N PHE A 578 -24.31 -15.04 -8.02
CA PHE A 578 -25.10 -15.08 -9.26
C PHE A 578 -24.43 -14.25 -10.36
N GLY A 579 -24.47 -14.74 -11.60
CA GLY A 579 -23.90 -14.05 -12.76
C GLY A 579 -24.01 -14.87 -14.04
N GLU A 580 -23.49 -14.36 -15.16
CA GLU A 580 -23.65 -15.02 -16.48
C GLU A 580 -23.27 -16.50 -16.45
N ASN A 581 -22.12 -16.83 -15.84
CA ASN A 581 -21.57 -18.18 -15.72
C ASN A 581 -22.06 -18.96 -14.47
N ARG A 582 -23.02 -18.40 -13.70
CA ARG A 582 -23.40 -18.81 -12.33
C ARG A 582 -24.88 -18.57 -12.01
N GLN A 583 -25.80 -18.90 -12.92
CA GLN A 583 -27.23 -18.62 -12.75
C GLN A 583 -27.95 -19.64 -11.85
N VAL A 584 -27.63 -19.64 -10.55
CA VAL A 584 -28.18 -20.56 -9.53
C VAL A 584 -29.32 -19.92 -8.73
N THR A 585 -30.42 -20.66 -8.53
CA THR A 585 -31.58 -20.22 -7.74
C THR A 585 -32.05 -21.28 -6.74
N TYR A 586 -32.73 -20.86 -5.67
CA TYR A 586 -33.20 -21.73 -4.56
C TYR A 586 -34.72 -21.56 -4.37
N ASP A 587 -35.54 -22.57 -4.67
CA ASP A 587 -37.01 -22.57 -4.60
C ASP A 587 -37.52 -23.36 -3.40
N GLY A 588 -38.12 -22.70 -2.41
CA GLY A 588 -38.72 -23.35 -1.24
C GLY A 588 -39.70 -22.44 -0.51
N GLU A 589 -39.91 -22.64 0.79
CA GLU A 589 -40.93 -21.91 1.57
C GLU A 589 -40.37 -21.27 2.85
N TYR A 590 -40.99 -20.17 3.29
CA TYR A 590 -40.76 -19.50 4.57
C TYR A 590 -42.03 -19.50 5.44
N ASN A 591 -41.89 -19.60 6.76
CA ASN A 591 -43.01 -19.40 7.70
C ASN A 591 -43.26 -17.90 7.96
N THR A 592 -44.26 -17.60 8.78
CA THR A 592 -44.65 -16.23 9.19
C THR A 592 -43.57 -15.44 9.93
N ASN A 593 -42.49 -16.09 10.37
CA ASN A 593 -41.41 -15.48 11.15
C ASN A 593 -40.15 -15.21 10.31
N GLY A 594 -40.20 -15.35 8.98
CA GLY A 594 -39.02 -15.15 8.12
C GLY A 594 -38.06 -16.33 8.09
N ILE A 595 -38.46 -17.51 8.60
CA ILE A 595 -37.61 -18.69 8.74
C ILE A 595 -37.94 -19.71 7.64
N LYS A 596 -36.92 -20.27 6.98
CA LYS A 596 -37.11 -21.28 5.93
C LYS A 596 -37.71 -22.56 6.50
N ILE A 597 -38.71 -23.09 5.81
CA ILE A 597 -39.44 -24.32 6.18
C ILE A 597 -39.52 -25.28 5.00
N GLY A 598 -39.76 -26.55 5.28
CA GLY A 598 -40.15 -27.52 4.26
C GLY A 598 -39.07 -27.73 3.19
N ARG A 599 -39.49 -28.07 1.96
CA ARG A 599 -38.56 -28.42 0.87
C ARG A 599 -38.01 -27.18 0.17
N TRP A 600 -36.72 -27.20 -0.12
CA TRP A 600 -35.97 -26.18 -0.84
C TRP A 600 -35.13 -26.82 -1.95
N ASP A 601 -35.52 -26.64 -3.20
CA ASP A 601 -34.90 -27.16 -4.41
C ASP A 601 -33.91 -26.16 -5.04
N ILE A 602 -32.74 -26.61 -5.52
CA ILE A 602 -31.71 -25.75 -6.12
C ILE A 602 -31.65 -25.97 -7.63
N PHE A 603 -31.84 -24.91 -8.40
CA PHE A 603 -31.82 -24.94 -9.85
C PHE A 603 -30.61 -24.18 -10.42
N LEU A 604 -30.09 -24.65 -11.55
CA LEU A 604 -29.15 -23.93 -12.41
C LEU A 604 -29.83 -23.63 -13.74
N ASN A 605 -29.97 -22.37 -14.08
CA ASN A 605 -30.43 -21.94 -15.40
C ASN A 605 -29.28 -22.09 -16.42
N GLN A 606 -29.33 -23.13 -17.24
CA GLN A 606 -28.43 -23.30 -18.38
C GLN A 606 -29.19 -23.02 -19.67
N LYS A 607 -28.73 -22.03 -20.47
CA LYS A 607 -29.32 -21.68 -21.77
C LYS A 607 -30.85 -21.43 -21.73
N GLY A 608 -31.35 -20.88 -20.63
CA GLY A 608 -32.78 -20.59 -20.43
C GLY A 608 -33.57 -21.74 -19.79
N GLN A 609 -33.00 -22.93 -19.58
CA GLN A 609 -33.66 -24.06 -18.92
C GLN A 609 -33.18 -24.22 -17.47
N ASN A 610 -34.11 -24.23 -16.52
CA ASN A 610 -33.82 -24.45 -15.10
C ASN A 610 -33.63 -25.95 -14.84
N LYS A 611 -32.38 -26.39 -14.66
CA LYS A 611 -32.03 -27.76 -14.31
C LYS A 611 -31.98 -27.90 -12.79
N LEU A 612 -32.76 -28.80 -12.19
CA LEU A 612 -32.61 -29.15 -10.77
C LEU A 612 -31.23 -29.78 -10.55
N ILE A 613 -30.40 -29.16 -9.71
CA ILE A 613 -29.03 -29.60 -9.39
C ILE A 613 -28.79 -29.87 -7.90
N GLY A 614 -29.67 -29.42 -7.01
CA GLY A 614 -29.58 -29.75 -5.59
C GLY A 614 -30.84 -29.45 -4.78
N GLY A 615 -30.72 -29.34 -3.45
CA GLY A 615 -31.83 -29.05 -2.52
C GLY A 615 -32.04 -30.09 -1.42
N GLY A 616 -32.95 -29.81 -0.49
CA GLY A 616 -33.31 -30.66 0.65
C GLY A 616 -34.44 -30.05 1.51
N PHE A 617 -34.46 -30.30 2.83
CA PHE A 617 -35.50 -29.78 3.74
C PHE A 617 -34.96 -28.86 4.83
N PHE A 618 -35.78 -27.93 5.32
CA PHE A 618 -35.54 -27.13 6.53
C PHE A 618 -36.55 -27.48 7.64
N ASP A 619 -36.11 -27.35 8.90
CA ASP A 619 -36.91 -27.69 10.10
C ASP A 619 -38.08 -26.75 10.36
N GLY A 620 -37.94 -25.49 9.91
CA GLY A 620 -38.88 -24.42 10.12
C GLY A 620 -38.95 -23.82 11.51
N SER A 621 -37.97 -24.10 12.37
CA SER A 621 -37.86 -23.48 13.70
C SER A 621 -36.69 -22.50 13.81
N LEU A 622 -35.56 -22.77 13.12
CA LEU A 622 -34.30 -22.03 13.30
C LEU A 622 -33.50 -21.79 12.00
N ASP A 623 -34.13 -21.92 10.82
CA ASP A 623 -33.48 -21.89 9.49
C ASP A 623 -32.42 -23.00 9.36
N ILE A 624 -32.75 -24.17 9.94
CA ILE A 624 -31.85 -25.30 10.05
C ILE A 624 -32.17 -26.34 8.96
N LYS A 625 -31.17 -26.69 8.15
CA LYS A 625 -31.25 -27.78 7.17
C LYS A 625 -31.42 -29.14 7.89
N ILE A 626 -32.32 -29.97 7.40
CA ILE A 626 -32.63 -31.32 7.91
C ILE A 626 -32.84 -32.32 6.78
N GLY A 627 -32.71 -33.61 7.09
CA GLY A 627 -32.97 -34.70 6.15
C GLY A 627 -32.02 -34.68 4.94
N LYS A 628 -32.40 -35.39 3.88
CA LYS A 628 -31.57 -35.52 2.68
C LYS A 628 -31.40 -34.20 1.97
N TRP A 629 -30.15 -33.87 1.63
CA TRP A 629 -29.75 -32.59 1.05
C TRP A 629 -28.66 -32.74 -0.01
N ILE A 630 -28.72 -31.91 -1.04
CA ILE A 630 -27.68 -31.75 -2.07
C ILE A 630 -27.18 -30.30 -2.07
N ASP A 631 -25.97 -30.07 -1.57
CA ASP A 631 -25.27 -28.78 -1.56
C ASP A 631 -24.45 -28.55 -2.83
N LEU A 632 -24.10 -27.29 -3.10
CA LEU A 632 -23.13 -26.89 -4.13
C LEU A 632 -21.76 -26.61 -3.51
N TRP A 633 -20.70 -26.65 -4.33
CA TRP A 633 -19.37 -26.17 -3.94
C TRP A 633 -19.30 -24.64 -3.92
N GLU A 634 -18.49 -24.06 -3.02
CA GLU A 634 -18.28 -22.60 -2.92
C GLU A 634 -17.83 -21.97 -4.26
N ASN A 635 -17.02 -22.71 -5.02
CA ASN A 635 -16.46 -22.30 -6.31
C ASN A 635 -17.30 -22.82 -7.49
N PHE A 636 -18.57 -23.17 -7.27
CA PHE A 636 -19.48 -23.64 -8.32
C PHE A 636 -19.52 -22.65 -9.49
N ALA A 637 -19.44 -23.16 -10.71
CA ALA A 637 -19.56 -22.38 -11.94
C ALA A 637 -20.04 -23.32 -13.05
N GLU A 638 -20.51 -22.77 -14.17
CA GLU A 638 -20.95 -23.57 -15.31
C GLU A 638 -19.88 -24.58 -15.78
N ASN A 639 -18.59 -24.22 -15.70
CA ASN A 639 -17.45 -25.06 -16.03
C ASN A 639 -16.82 -25.82 -14.83
N LYS A 640 -17.43 -25.75 -13.64
CA LYS A 640 -17.00 -26.35 -12.36
C LYS A 640 -18.21 -26.79 -11.52
N GLN A 641 -19.07 -27.63 -12.08
CA GLN A 641 -20.32 -28.05 -11.43
C GLN A 641 -20.09 -29.20 -10.43
N VAL A 642 -19.69 -28.87 -9.20
CA VAL A 642 -19.50 -29.86 -8.11
C VAL A 642 -20.61 -29.75 -7.07
N ILE A 643 -21.20 -30.90 -6.72
CA ILE A 643 -22.30 -31.02 -5.75
C ILE A 643 -22.00 -32.08 -4.68
N TYR A 644 -22.58 -31.92 -3.49
CA TYR A 644 -22.42 -32.80 -2.34
C TYR A 644 -23.80 -33.31 -1.89
N ASN A 645 -24.07 -34.60 -2.02
CA ASN A 645 -25.35 -35.23 -1.70
C ASN A 645 -25.22 -36.08 -0.42
N GLY A 646 -25.97 -35.75 0.64
CA GLY A 646 -26.01 -36.50 1.89
C GLY A 646 -27.22 -36.14 2.73
N GLU A 647 -27.06 -36.05 4.05
CA GLU A 647 -28.15 -35.83 5.01
C GLU A 647 -27.74 -34.92 6.17
N TYR A 648 -28.70 -34.18 6.73
CA TYR A 648 -28.57 -33.34 7.92
C TYR A 648 -29.48 -33.83 9.06
N ASN A 649 -29.06 -33.69 10.32
CA ASN A 649 -29.93 -33.92 11.48
C ASN A 649 -30.74 -32.68 11.85
N THR A 650 -31.64 -32.82 12.82
CA THR A 650 -32.51 -31.76 13.35
C THR A 650 -31.78 -30.55 13.95
N ASN A 651 -30.46 -30.61 14.12
CA ASN A 651 -29.62 -29.52 14.64
C ASN A 651 -28.76 -28.86 13.55
N GLY A 652 -29.03 -29.09 12.26
CA GLY A 652 -28.30 -28.47 11.14
C GLY A 652 -26.92 -29.06 10.88
N ARG A 653 -26.62 -30.21 11.49
CA ARG A 653 -25.34 -30.89 11.37
C ARG A 653 -25.43 -31.93 10.26
N LYS A 654 -24.40 -32.01 9.41
CA LYS A 654 -24.25 -33.08 8.42
C LYS A 654 -24.09 -34.40 9.16
N ILE A 655 -24.83 -35.41 8.72
CA ILE A 655 -24.84 -36.77 9.26
C ILE A 655 -24.81 -37.81 8.13
N GLY A 656 -24.54 -39.07 8.48
CA GLY A 656 -24.62 -40.18 7.53
C GLY A 656 -23.70 -40.03 6.33
N ARG A 657 -24.01 -40.73 5.23
CA ARG A 657 -23.11 -40.82 4.06
C ARG A 657 -23.35 -39.70 3.05
N TRP A 658 -22.32 -38.91 2.81
CA TRP A 658 -22.22 -37.85 1.81
C TRP A 658 -21.43 -38.30 0.56
N LYS A 659 -21.85 -37.86 -0.62
CA LYS A 659 -21.28 -38.21 -1.93
C LYS A 659 -20.97 -36.94 -2.73
N ILE A 660 -19.76 -36.84 -3.27
CA ILE A 660 -19.32 -35.70 -4.10
C ILE A 660 -19.44 -36.09 -5.57
N PHE A 661 -20.26 -35.36 -6.32
CA PHE A 661 -20.42 -35.53 -7.76
C PHE A 661 -19.90 -34.32 -8.51
N LEU A 662 -19.26 -34.56 -9.65
CA LEU A 662 -18.87 -33.55 -10.62
C LEU A 662 -19.72 -33.76 -11.87
N ASN A 663 -20.55 -32.77 -12.21
CA ASN A 663 -21.30 -32.81 -13.46
C ASN A 663 -20.33 -32.55 -14.63
N GLN A 664 -20.23 -33.53 -15.54
CA GLN A 664 -19.52 -33.41 -16.80
C GLN A 664 -20.51 -33.74 -17.92
N ASN A 665 -20.66 -32.85 -18.90
CA ASN A 665 -21.52 -33.04 -20.06
C ASN A 665 -22.97 -33.45 -19.69
N GLY A 666 -23.50 -32.92 -18.59
CA GLY A 666 -24.84 -33.21 -18.08
C GLY A 666 -24.89 -34.35 -17.06
N GLN A 667 -23.92 -35.27 -17.04
CA GLN A 667 -23.88 -36.45 -16.18
C GLN A 667 -23.10 -36.22 -14.89
N ASN A 668 -23.66 -36.64 -13.75
CA ASN A 668 -23.01 -36.56 -12.44
C ASN A 668 -22.03 -37.72 -12.24
N LYS A 669 -20.73 -37.52 -12.53
CA LYS A 669 -19.68 -38.49 -12.19
C LYS A 669 -19.42 -38.43 -10.68
N LEU A 670 -19.58 -39.54 -9.97
CA LEU A 670 -19.16 -39.65 -8.57
C LEU A 670 -17.63 -39.52 -8.53
N ILE A 671 -17.11 -38.50 -7.84
CA ILE A 671 -15.66 -38.25 -7.71
C ILE A 671 -15.18 -38.29 -6.27
N GLY A 672 -16.09 -38.32 -5.28
CA GLY A 672 -15.73 -38.57 -3.90
C GLY A 672 -16.91 -38.72 -2.93
N GLY A 673 -16.67 -38.45 -1.64
CA GLY A 673 -17.63 -38.61 -0.54
C GLY A 673 -17.11 -39.47 0.60
N GLY A 674 -17.84 -39.50 1.72
CA GLY A 674 -17.58 -40.28 2.94
C GLY A 674 -18.73 -40.13 3.93
N SER A 675 -18.53 -40.35 5.23
CA SER A 675 -19.61 -40.23 6.23
C SER A 675 -19.39 -39.10 7.24
N TYR A 676 -20.45 -38.58 7.85
CA TYR A 676 -20.39 -37.73 9.04
C TYR A 676 -20.99 -38.45 10.25
N ASP A 677 -20.47 -38.15 11.44
CA ASP A 677 -21.03 -38.56 12.72
C ASP A 677 -22.39 -37.92 12.98
N ASN A 678 -23.33 -38.73 13.48
CA ASN A 678 -24.73 -38.33 13.65
C ASN A 678 -24.93 -37.28 14.75
N SER A 679 -23.97 -37.14 15.68
CA SER A 679 -24.07 -36.25 16.84
C SER A 679 -23.22 -34.97 16.71
N LEU A 680 -22.02 -35.04 16.12
CA LEU A 680 -21.02 -33.98 16.23
C LEU A 680 -20.78 -33.12 14.97
N ASN A 681 -21.44 -33.37 13.83
CA ASN A 681 -21.15 -32.71 12.53
C ASN A 681 -19.73 -32.99 11.98
N MET A 682 -19.12 -34.07 12.43
CA MET A 682 -17.71 -34.38 12.20
C MET A 682 -17.57 -35.48 11.16
N LYS A 683 -16.63 -35.34 10.21
CA LYS A 683 -16.38 -36.39 9.21
C LYS A 683 -15.85 -37.65 9.91
N ILE A 684 -16.33 -38.83 9.49
CA ILE A 684 -15.94 -40.14 10.02
C ILE A 684 -15.78 -41.17 8.88
N GLY A 685 -15.00 -42.21 9.12
CA GLY A 685 -14.81 -43.33 8.20
C GLY A 685 -14.14 -42.91 6.88
N GLN A 686 -14.26 -43.74 5.87
CA GLN A 686 -13.57 -43.54 4.58
C GLN A 686 -14.16 -42.35 3.81
N TRP A 687 -13.29 -41.47 3.32
CA TRP A 687 -13.57 -40.23 2.63
C TRP A 687 -12.74 -40.06 1.35
N ILE A 688 -13.35 -39.44 0.34
CA ILE A 688 -12.67 -38.93 -0.85
C ILE A 688 -13.07 -37.46 -1.02
N GLU A 689 -12.11 -36.55 -1.08
CA GLU A 689 -12.28 -35.09 -1.05
C GLU A 689 -11.72 -34.40 -2.30
N LEU A 690 -12.11 -33.15 -2.53
CA LEU A 690 -11.48 -32.29 -3.54
C LEU A 690 -10.14 -31.75 -3.00
N TRP A 691 -9.14 -31.64 -3.87
CA TRP A 691 -7.92 -30.87 -3.56
C TRP A 691 -8.16 -29.36 -3.71
N GLU A 692 -7.41 -28.53 -2.99
CA GLU A 692 -7.57 -27.06 -2.98
C GLU A 692 -7.37 -26.43 -4.38
N GLY A 693 -6.38 -26.91 -5.13
CA GLY A 693 -6.16 -26.51 -6.53
C GLY A 693 -7.05 -27.21 -7.56
N PHE A 694 -8.18 -27.80 -7.14
CA PHE A 694 -9.06 -28.55 -8.04
C PHE A 694 -9.57 -27.68 -9.21
N SER A 695 -9.34 -28.18 -10.42
CA SER A 695 -9.86 -27.58 -11.65
C SER A 695 -10.43 -28.66 -12.55
N THR A 696 -11.36 -28.30 -13.44
CA THR A 696 -11.92 -29.28 -14.39
C THR A 696 -10.92 -29.80 -15.42
N LYS A 697 -9.75 -29.15 -15.54
CA LYS A 697 -8.58 -29.63 -16.31
C LYS A 697 -7.69 -30.59 -15.52
N ALA A 698 -7.61 -30.44 -14.20
CA ALA A 698 -6.84 -31.30 -13.29
C ALA A 698 -7.75 -31.78 -12.15
N THR A 699 -8.50 -32.84 -12.42
CA THR A 699 -9.34 -33.53 -11.43
C THR A 699 -8.47 -34.37 -10.51
N VAL A 700 -7.99 -33.72 -9.45
CA VAL A 700 -7.22 -34.32 -8.35
C VAL A 700 -8.15 -34.43 -7.14
N THR A 701 -8.38 -35.65 -6.66
CA THR A 701 -9.08 -35.91 -5.39
C THR A 701 -8.17 -36.61 -4.38
N LEU A 702 -8.58 -36.57 -3.11
CA LEU A 702 -7.81 -37.02 -1.95
C LEU A 702 -8.61 -38.09 -1.21
N ALA A 703 -8.14 -39.34 -1.18
CA ALA A 703 -8.84 -40.47 -0.56
C ALA A 703 -8.13 -40.98 0.70
N GLY A 704 -8.84 -41.09 1.83
CA GLY A 704 -8.33 -41.65 3.09
C GLY A 704 -9.46 -41.80 4.11
N GLU A 705 -9.19 -41.77 5.41
CA GLU A 705 -10.21 -41.99 6.46
C GLU A 705 -10.33 -40.79 7.42
N TYR A 706 -11.33 -40.80 8.30
CA TYR A 706 -11.54 -39.87 9.42
C TYR A 706 -12.00 -40.63 10.69
N ASN A 707 -11.66 -40.14 11.89
CA ASN A 707 -12.11 -40.70 13.17
C ASN A 707 -13.41 -40.07 13.66
N MET A 708 -13.99 -40.64 14.72
CA MET A 708 -15.16 -40.10 15.43
C MET A 708 -14.97 -38.65 15.93
N GLN A 709 -13.73 -38.18 16.04
CA GLN A 709 -13.35 -36.82 16.42
C GLN A 709 -13.18 -35.86 15.22
N GLY A 710 -13.63 -36.22 14.01
CA GLY A 710 -13.65 -35.30 12.86
C GLY A 710 -12.30 -35.01 12.23
N LYS A 711 -11.25 -35.71 12.66
CA LYS A 711 -9.87 -35.47 12.24
C LYS A 711 -9.47 -36.61 11.29
N LYS A 712 -8.69 -36.30 10.24
CA LYS A 712 -8.31 -37.26 9.19
C LYS A 712 -7.56 -38.42 9.81
N ILE A 713 -7.75 -39.67 9.39
CA ILE A 713 -7.05 -40.88 9.89
C ILE A 713 -6.65 -41.78 8.71
N GLY A 714 -5.79 -42.78 8.97
CA GLY A 714 -5.36 -43.74 7.95
C GLY A 714 -4.63 -43.08 6.78
N LYS A 715 -4.25 -43.88 5.77
CA LYS A 715 -3.43 -43.39 4.64
C LYS A 715 -4.22 -42.52 3.67
N TRP A 716 -3.75 -41.30 3.41
CA TRP A 716 -4.35 -40.42 2.40
C TRP A 716 -3.57 -40.46 1.07
N THR A 717 -4.30 -40.79 -0.01
CA THR A 717 -3.79 -41.04 -1.35
C THR A 717 -4.43 -40.10 -2.36
N PHE A 718 -3.63 -39.49 -3.25
CA PHE A 718 -4.18 -38.74 -4.37
C PHE A 718 -4.73 -39.68 -5.45
N ILE A 719 -5.92 -39.39 -5.93
CA ILE A 719 -6.51 -40.02 -7.11
C ILE A 719 -6.47 -39.01 -8.25
N TRP A 720 -5.75 -39.33 -9.31
CA TRP A 720 -5.65 -38.52 -10.53
C TRP A 720 -6.32 -39.23 -11.70
N ASP A 721 -7.33 -38.58 -12.28
CA ASP A 721 -8.15 -39.11 -13.38
C ASP A 721 -7.41 -38.95 -14.74
N GLN A 722 -6.62 -39.97 -15.13
CA GLN A 722 -5.72 -39.91 -16.29
C GLN A 722 -6.42 -39.73 -17.64
N ASP A 723 -7.67 -40.16 -17.79
CA ASP A 723 -8.37 -40.23 -19.08
C ASP A 723 -8.50 -38.87 -19.79
N LYS A 724 -8.55 -37.77 -19.02
CA LYS A 724 -8.63 -36.41 -19.56
C LYS A 724 -7.37 -35.94 -20.27
N GLY A 725 -6.19 -36.37 -19.81
CA GLY A 725 -4.93 -36.08 -20.50
C GLY A 725 -4.94 -36.68 -21.90
N ASN A 726 -5.33 -37.94 -21.99
CA ASN A 726 -5.37 -38.70 -23.25
C ASN A 726 -6.40 -38.15 -24.25
N GLN A 727 -7.60 -37.74 -23.80
CA GLN A 727 -8.60 -37.15 -24.70
C GLN A 727 -8.18 -35.79 -25.27
N GLN A 728 -7.54 -34.92 -24.48
CA GLN A 728 -7.06 -33.63 -24.97
C GLN A 728 -5.90 -33.79 -25.98
N ILE A 729 -5.02 -34.78 -25.79
CA ILE A 729 -3.98 -35.15 -26.76
C ILE A 729 -4.60 -35.57 -28.09
N MET A 730 -5.63 -36.42 -28.08
CA MET A 730 -6.31 -36.88 -29.30
C MET A 730 -6.98 -35.73 -30.06
N MET A 731 -7.62 -34.79 -29.35
CA MET A 731 -8.24 -33.61 -29.95
C MET A 731 -7.19 -32.64 -30.55
N ALA A 732 -6.07 -32.43 -29.85
CA ALA A 732 -4.95 -31.64 -30.37
C ALA A 732 -4.29 -32.28 -31.61
N LEU A 733 -4.17 -33.62 -31.66
CA LEU A 733 -3.69 -34.36 -32.82
C LEU A 733 -4.64 -34.27 -34.03
N GLN A 734 -5.96 -34.24 -33.79
CA GLN A 734 -6.95 -33.97 -34.85
C GLN A 734 -6.81 -32.54 -35.42
N ILE A 735 -6.66 -31.53 -34.55
CA ILE A 735 -6.47 -30.13 -34.98
C ILE A 735 -5.14 -29.97 -35.73
N LEU A 736 -4.05 -30.59 -35.26
CA LEU A 736 -2.76 -30.61 -35.96
C LEU A 736 -2.84 -31.27 -37.35
N ARG A 737 -3.64 -32.34 -37.51
CA ARG A 737 -3.92 -32.94 -38.82
C ARG A 737 -4.66 -31.99 -39.77
N GLN A 738 -5.60 -31.19 -39.27
CA GLN A 738 -6.33 -30.22 -40.10
C GLN A 738 -5.46 -28.99 -40.46
N VAL A 739 -4.69 -28.47 -39.51
CA VAL A 739 -3.86 -27.26 -39.70
C VAL A 739 -2.64 -27.52 -40.60
N SER A 740 -1.99 -28.68 -40.47
CA SER A 740 -0.84 -29.06 -41.32
C SER A 740 -1.22 -29.18 -42.80
N GLY A 741 -2.44 -29.66 -43.12
CA GLY A 741 -2.95 -29.70 -44.49
C GLY A 741 -3.17 -28.32 -45.12
N GLN A 742 -3.55 -27.30 -44.33
CA GLN A 742 -3.88 -25.96 -44.86
C GLN A 742 -2.68 -25.01 -44.95
N ILE A 743 -1.68 -25.15 -44.08
CA ILE A 743 -0.54 -24.21 -44.04
C ILE A 743 0.54 -24.54 -45.09
N CYS A 744 0.80 -25.83 -45.36
CA CYS A 744 1.80 -26.24 -46.36
C CYS A 744 1.52 -25.69 -47.77
N GLY A 745 0.25 -25.53 -48.16
CA GLY A 745 -0.11 -24.98 -49.48
C GLY A 745 0.13 -23.47 -49.65
N LYS A 746 0.21 -22.69 -48.55
CA LYS A 746 0.28 -21.21 -48.61
C LYS A 746 1.69 -20.64 -48.43
N ILE A 747 2.55 -21.31 -47.67
CA ILE A 747 3.93 -20.82 -47.41
C ILE A 747 4.86 -21.10 -48.62
N LEU A 748 4.65 -22.22 -49.32
CA LEU A 748 5.46 -22.66 -50.47
C LEU A 748 5.45 -21.75 -51.70
N ARG A 749 4.63 -20.68 -51.72
CA ARG A 749 4.57 -19.70 -52.84
C ARG A 749 5.30 -18.37 -52.58
N LYS A 750 5.89 -18.15 -51.39
CA LYS A 750 6.38 -16.79 -51.02
C LYS A 750 7.85 -16.65 -50.59
N ILE A 751 8.65 -17.72 -50.59
CA ILE A 751 10.06 -17.63 -50.19
C ILE A 751 10.95 -18.23 -51.29
N ASN A 752 11.58 -17.35 -52.08
CA ASN A 752 12.52 -17.74 -53.15
C ASN A 752 13.88 -16.99 -53.04
N LYS A 753 14.27 -16.58 -51.82
CA LYS A 753 15.58 -15.99 -51.50
C LYS A 753 16.05 -16.39 -50.10
N LEU A 754 16.73 -17.54 -49.99
CA LEU A 754 17.65 -17.91 -48.89
C LEU A 754 18.32 -19.26 -49.24
N SER A 755 19.36 -19.24 -50.08
CA SER A 755 20.03 -20.46 -50.59
C SER A 755 20.77 -21.28 -49.54
N ILE A 756 20.93 -20.76 -48.31
CA ILE A 756 21.63 -21.44 -47.22
C ILE A 756 20.74 -22.49 -46.52
N MET A 757 19.41 -22.31 -46.51
CA MET A 757 18.48 -23.31 -45.95
C MET A 757 18.24 -24.50 -46.88
N VAL A 758 18.39 -24.32 -48.20
CA VAL A 758 18.13 -25.37 -49.20
C VAL A 758 19.10 -26.54 -49.05
N ASN A 759 20.38 -26.29 -48.79
CA ASN A 759 21.38 -27.35 -48.62
C ASN A 759 21.15 -28.18 -47.35
N ILE A 760 20.69 -27.56 -46.26
CA ILE A 760 20.32 -28.27 -45.02
C ILE A 760 19.09 -29.16 -45.26
N ILE A 761 18.10 -28.68 -46.00
CA ILE A 761 16.89 -29.45 -46.34
C ILE A 761 17.21 -30.57 -47.34
N GLN A 762 18.12 -30.37 -48.29
CA GLN A 762 18.55 -31.42 -49.23
C GLN A 762 19.38 -32.53 -48.57
N MET A 763 20.14 -32.24 -47.50
CA MET A 763 20.78 -33.28 -46.68
C MET A 763 19.78 -34.15 -45.91
N VAL A 764 18.61 -33.61 -45.53
CA VAL A 764 17.56 -34.34 -44.80
C VAL A 764 16.58 -35.06 -45.75
N GLY A 765 16.58 -34.70 -47.04
CA GLY A 765 15.57 -35.09 -48.02
C GLY A 765 15.76 -36.44 -48.73
N ARG A 766 16.75 -37.28 -48.37
CA ARG A 766 16.94 -38.60 -49.00
C ARG A 766 17.14 -39.70 -47.95
N GLN A 767 16.29 -40.73 -48.08
CA GLN A 767 16.16 -41.92 -47.22
C GLN A 767 15.70 -41.66 -45.77
N VAL A 768 14.38 -41.82 -45.55
CA VAL A 768 13.80 -42.07 -44.23
C VAL A 768 12.96 -43.35 -44.31
N ASP A 769 13.63 -44.46 -44.05
CA ASP A 769 13.01 -45.79 -43.90
C ASP A 769 12.30 -45.90 -42.52
N GLY A 770 11.38 -46.85 -42.38
CA GLY A 770 10.34 -46.91 -41.34
C GLY A 770 10.82 -46.88 -39.88
N ARG A 771 12.10 -47.14 -39.61
CA ARG A 771 12.71 -47.06 -38.27
C ARG A 771 12.61 -45.66 -37.65
N TYR A 772 12.63 -44.61 -38.47
CA TYR A 772 12.49 -43.24 -37.96
C TYR A 772 11.09 -42.92 -37.45
N SER A 773 10.02 -43.59 -37.91
CA SER A 773 8.66 -43.41 -37.39
C SER A 773 8.56 -43.88 -35.93
N GLN A 774 9.25 -44.96 -35.60
CA GLN A 774 9.31 -45.50 -34.23
C GLN A 774 10.17 -44.61 -33.32
N ILE A 775 11.34 -44.17 -33.80
CA ILE A 775 12.19 -43.18 -33.11
C ILE A 775 11.47 -41.84 -32.93
N LEU A 776 10.64 -41.39 -33.90
CA LEU A 776 9.87 -40.16 -33.77
C LEU A 776 8.70 -40.31 -32.80
N LYS A 777 8.03 -41.48 -32.77
CA LYS A 777 7.02 -41.78 -31.74
C LYS A 777 7.65 -41.79 -30.34
N GLU A 778 8.81 -42.42 -30.16
CA GLU A 778 9.56 -42.40 -28.90
C GLU A 778 10.04 -40.99 -28.53
N LYS A 779 10.60 -40.23 -29.48
CA LYS A 779 11.07 -38.85 -29.23
C LYS A 779 9.94 -37.84 -29.03
N ILE A 780 8.75 -38.05 -29.60
CA ILE A 780 7.56 -37.23 -29.33
C ILE A 780 6.93 -37.61 -27.98
N TYR A 781 7.03 -38.88 -27.55
CA TYR A 781 6.73 -39.28 -26.17
C TYR A 781 7.71 -38.67 -25.15
N GLN A 782 8.99 -38.55 -25.51
CA GLN A 782 10.02 -37.91 -24.67
C GLN A 782 9.98 -36.37 -24.72
N GLY A 783 9.47 -35.78 -25.79
CA GLY A 783 9.54 -34.33 -26.07
C GLY A 783 8.36 -33.49 -25.54
N ASN A 784 7.30 -34.11 -25.03
CA ASN A 784 6.17 -33.37 -24.46
C ASN A 784 6.39 -33.08 -22.96
N TYR A 785 6.54 -31.79 -22.65
CA TYR A 785 6.77 -31.25 -21.31
C TYR A 785 5.52 -31.35 -20.41
N PHE A 786 5.16 -32.56 -20.02
CA PHE A 786 4.32 -32.76 -18.85
C PHE A 786 5.11 -32.32 -17.62
N TYR A 787 4.67 -31.23 -16.98
CA TYR A 787 5.10 -30.88 -15.63
C TYR A 787 4.67 -32.01 -14.70
N GLN A 788 5.62 -32.87 -14.32
CA GLN A 788 5.44 -33.75 -13.19
C GLN A 788 5.44 -32.86 -11.95
N ILE A 789 4.25 -32.56 -11.44
CA ILE A 789 4.04 -31.79 -10.22
C ILE A 789 4.02 -32.80 -9.08
N ASN A 790 4.94 -32.67 -8.14
CA ASN A 790 4.89 -33.43 -6.89
C ASN A 790 3.74 -32.90 -6.02
N PHE A 791 3.12 -33.76 -5.22
CA PHE A 791 2.00 -33.43 -4.33
C PHE A 791 2.29 -33.86 -2.89
N SER A 792 1.76 -33.14 -1.91
CA SER A 792 1.93 -33.44 -0.47
C SER A 792 1.03 -34.61 -0.01
N GLY A 793 1.57 -35.83 0.16
CA GLY A 793 0.79 -37.00 0.55
C GLY A 793 1.62 -38.24 0.90
N GLY A 794 0.96 -39.40 1.03
CA GLY A 794 1.60 -40.71 1.14
C GLY A 794 1.57 -41.35 2.54
N GLY A 795 1.40 -40.55 3.59
CA GLY A 795 1.35 -41.01 4.98
C GLY A 795 -0.06 -41.20 5.50
N SER A 796 -0.15 -41.58 6.77
CA SER A 796 -1.39 -41.78 7.50
C SER A 796 -1.74 -40.60 8.39
N TYR A 797 -2.88 -40.66 9.07
CA TYR A 797 -3.15 -39.84 10.24
C TYR A 797 -3.70 -40.73 11.38
N ASP A 798 -3.66 -40.30 12.65
CA ASP A 798 -3.94 -41.17 13.80
C ASP A 798 -5.44 -41.38 14.08
N ASN A 799 -5.81 -42.60 14.46
CA ASN A 799 -7.21 -43.02 14.63
C ASN A 799 -7.98 -42.33 15.77
N SER A 800 -7.39 -41.43 16.56
CA SER A 800 -7.99 -40.78 17.74
C SER A 800 -7.98 -39.24 17.71
N GLN A 801 -6.91 -38.63 17.18
CA GLN A 801 -6.73 -37.18 17.11
C GLN A 801 -6.55 -36.67 15.68
N GLY A 802 -6.49 -37.56 14.69
CA GLY A 802 -6.35 -37.30 13.26
C GLY A 802 -5.34 -36.24 12.87
N ILE A 803 -4.22 -36.26 13.58
CA ILE A 803 -2.97 -35.60 13.20
C ILE A 803 -2.17 -36.53 12.29
N LYS A 804 -1.28 -35.99 11.46
CA LYS A 804 -0.45 -36.79 10.55
C LYS A 804 0.35 -37.83 11.34
N ILE A 805 0.43 -39.07 10.84
CA ILE A 805 1.31 -40.15 11.35
C ILE A 805 1.93 -40.92 10.19
N GLY A 806 3.00 -41.67 10.43
CA GLY A 806 3.66 -42.45 9.38
C GLY A 806 4.33 -41.57 8.32
N LYS A 807 4.71 -42.17 7.18
CA LYS A 807 5.61 -41.52 6.19
C LYS A 807 4.89 -40.59 5.20
N TRP A 808 5.10 -39.28 5.35
CA TRP A 808 4.56 -38.20 4.53
C TRP A 808 5.56 -37.61 3.55
N THR A 809 5.09 -37.22 2.37
CA THR A 809 5.71 -36.22 1.48
C THR A 809 4.99 -34.89 1.65
N GLU A 810 5.72 -33.78 1.71
CA GLU A 810 5.20 -32.41 1.82
C GLU A 810 5.86 -31.51 0.78
N LEU A 811 5.15 -30.49 0.29
CA LEU A 811 5.69 -29.44 -0.58
C LEU A 811 6.20 -28.25 0.24
N TRP A 812 7.16 -27.52 -0.32
CA TRP A 812 7.64 -26.26 0.24
C TRP A 812 6.63 -25.11 0.05
N ASP A 813 6.49 -24.24 1.05
CA ASP A 813 5.47 -23.16 1.06
C ASP A 813 5.62 -22.15 -0.08
N ASN A 814 6.86 -21.84 -0.49
CA ASN A 814 7.14 -20.97 -1.64
C ASN A 814 7.21 -21.80 -2.95
N PHE A 815 6.26 -22.71 -3.15
CA PHE A 815 6.22 -23.57 -4.33
C PHE A 815 6.10 -22.73 -5.62
N GLU A 816 7.17 -22.71 -6.41
CA GLU A 816 7.15 -22.19 -7.77
C GLU A 816 7.02 -23.37 -8.74
N ALA A 817 6.13 -23.27 -9.73
CA ALA A 817 5.90 -24.37 -10.68
C ALA A 817 7.17 -24.89 -11.38
N TYR A 818 8.23 -24.07 -11.43
CA TYR A 818 9.52 -24.41 -12.01
C TYR A 818 10.61 -24.91 -11.03
N LYS A 819 10.38 -24.79 -9.70
CA LYS A 819 11.27 -25.24 -8.61
C LYS A 819 10.48 -26.07 -7.60
N GLN A 820 10.53 -27.40 -7.71
CA GLN A 820 9.78 -28.25 -6.79
C GLN A 820 10.69 -28.77 -5.70
N VAL A 821 10.50 -28.29 -4.47
CA VAL A 821 11.14 -28.84 -3.26
C VAL A 821 10.10 -29.64 -2.49
N THR A 822 10.43 -30.88 -2.14
CA THR A 822 9.61 -31.75 -1.29
C THR A 822 10.37 -32.24 -0.07
N TYR A 823 9.65 -32.52 1.01
CA TYR A 823 10.15 -33.06 2.26
C TYR A 823 9.51 -34.44 2.50
N ILE A 824 10.28 -35.50 2.73
CA ILE A 824 9.75 -36.88 2.87
C ILE A 824 10.19 -37.49 4.20
N GLY A 825 9.31 -37.71 5.16
CA GLY A 825 9.66 -38.32 6.44
C GLY A 825 8.46 -38.71 7.30
N GLU A 826 8.69 -39.11 8.54
CA GLU A 826 7.65 -39.71 9.39
C GLU A 826 7.04 -38.74 10.41
N TYR A 827 5.78 -38.96 10.79
CA TYR A 827 5.13 -38.32 11.92
C TYR A 827 4.75 -39.36 13.00
N ASN A 828 4.86 -39.02 14.29
CA ASN A 828 4.43 -39.89 15.40
C ASN A 828 2.93 -39.78 15.68
N ASN A 829 2.44 -40.63 16.59
CA ASN A 829 1.06 -40.64 17.09
C ASN A 829 0.61 -39.34 17.81
N ASN A 830 1.47 -38.34 17.97
CA ASN A 830 1.17 -37.01 18.52
C ASN A 830 1.20 -35.90 17.43
N GLY A 831 1.36 -36.24 16.15
CA GLY A 831 1.33 -35.26 15.06
C GLY A 831 2.61 -34.45 14.90
N GLN A 832 3.66 -34.86 15.61
CA GLN A 832 4.98 -34.28 15.52
C GLN A 832 5.77 -35.00 14.43
N LYS A 833 6.61 -34.29 13.69
CA LYS A 833 7.61 -34.90 12.81
C LYS A 833 8.56 -35.71 13.67
N VAL A 834 8.90 -36.93 13.25
CA VAL A 834 9.81 -37.85 13.97
C VAL A 834 10.68 -38.63 12.99
N GLY A 835 11.80 -39.17 13.49
CA GLY A 835 12.69 -40.00 12.69
C GLY A 835 13.29 -39.25 11.51
N GLU A 836 13.83 -39.97 10.54
CA GLU A 836 14.49 -39.36 9.37
C GLU A 836 13.47 -38.72 8.42
N TRP A 837 13.77 -37.46 8.05
CA TRP A 837 13.13 -36.70 7.00
C TRP A 837 14.15 -36.39 5.92
N GLU A 838 13.79 -36.59 4.66
CA GLU A 838 14.55 -36.27 3.47
C GLU A 838 14.06 -34.97 2.83
N ILE A 839 14.89 -34.31 2.02
CA ILE A 839 14.54 -33.16 1.20
C ILE A 839 14.98 -33.44 -0.22
N TRP A 840 14.04 -33.33 -1.17
CA TRP A 840 14.26 -33.57 -2.58
C TRP A 840 13.98 -32.31 -3.40
N PHE A 841 14.72 -32.12 -4.49
CA PHE A 841 14.54 -31.01 -5.43
C PHE A 841 14.43 -31.53 -6.86
N GLN A 842 13.42 -31.07 -7.58
CA GLN A 842 13.21 -31.36 -8.99
C GLN A 842 13.20 -30.06 -9.79
N GLN A 843 14.17 -29.94 -10.70
CA GLN A 843 14.24 -28.85 -11.68
C GLN A 843 13.39 -29.21 -12.89
N THR A 844 12.50 -28.30 -13.30
CA THR A 844 11.54 -28.58 -14.38
C THR A 844 12.06 -28.38 -15.80
N TRP A 845 13.24 -27.76 -15.95
CA TRP A 845 13.89 -27.54 -17.24
C TRP A 845 15.04 -28.54 -17.42
N GLY A 846 14.76 -29.68 -18.05
CA GLY A 846 15.76 -30.71 -18.34
C GLY A 846 15.30 -32.13 -18.00
N LYS A 847 16.26 -33.05 -17.81
CA LYS A 847 15.99 -34.45 -17.43
C LYS A 847 15.23 -34.51 -16.10
N LYS A 848 14.25 -35.42 -16.03
CA LYS A 848 13.19 -35.47 -15.00
C LYS A 848 13.63 -36.01 -13.63
N GLU A 849 14.91 -36.03 -13.31
CA GLU A 849 15.44 -36.70 -12.11
C GLU A 849 15.33 -35.79 -10.87
N SER A 850 14.53 -36.21 -9.89
CA SER A 850 14.50 -35.60 -8.56
C SER A 850 15.82 -35.89 -7.84
N LYS A 851 16.50 -34.85 -7.36
CA LYS A 851 17.77 -34.96 -6.63
C LYS A 851 17.51 -34.84 -5.13
N TYR A 852 17.96 -35.82 -4.35
CA TYR A 852 18.06 -35.68 -2.90
C TYR A 852 19.05 -34.54 -2.59
N ILE A 853 18.60 -33.54 -1.85
CA ILE A 853 19.38 -32.33 -1.49
C ILE A 853 19.51 -32.11 0.01
N GLY A 854 18.77 -32.83 0.86
CA GLY A 854 18.85 -32.61 2.30
C GLY A 854 18.06 -33.61 3.13
N GLY A 855 17.96 -33.34 4.43
CA GLY A 855 17.25 -34.19 5.40
C GLY A 855 17.95 -34.33 6.75
N GLY A 856 17.22 -34.79 7.76
CA GLY A 856 17.72 -35.08 9.10
C GLY A 856 16.66 -35.67 10.02
N GLU A 857 17.01 -35.93 11.28
CA GLU A 857 16.14 -36.62 12.24
C GLU A 857 15.31 -35.65 13.10
N TYR A 858 14.05 -35.99 13.39
CA TYR A 858 13.27 -35.32 14.43
C TYR A 858 13.07 -36.21 15.67
N ASP A 859 13.05 -35.59 16.85
CA ASP A 859 12.88 -36.22 18.15
C ASP A 859 11.53 -36.93 18.26
N SER A 860 11.57 -38.20 18.67
CA SER A 860 10.40 -39.07 18.71
C SER A 860 9.33 -38.66 19.73
N CYS A 861 9.68 -37.83 20.72
CA CYS A 861 8.79 -37.38 21.80
C CYS A 861 8.36 -35.91 21.66
N LEU A 862 9.24 -35.03 21.17
CA LEU A 862 9.05 -33.58 21.20
C LEU A 862 8.81 -32.96 19.82
N GLY A 863 9.16 -33.65 18.72
CA GLY A 863 8.99 -33.11 17.37
C GLY A 863 9.99 -32.03 16.98
N PHE A 864 11.08 -31.88 17.75
CA PHE A 864 12.17 -30.98 17.45
C PHE A 864 13.17 -31.63 16.49
N GLN A 865 13.83 -30.84 15.64
CA GLN A 865 14.96 -31.34 14.86
C GLN A 865 16.08 -31.75 15.82
N ILE A 866 16.67 -32.94 15.65
CA ILE A 866 17.78 -33.50 16.45
C ILE A 866 18.79 -34.19 15.53
N GLY A 867 19.89 -34.69 16.11
CA GLY A 867 20.80 -35.56 15.36
C GLY A 867 21.47 -34.81 14.21
N ARG A 868 21.75 -35.49 13.09
CA ARG A 868 22.36 -34.88 11.90
C ARG A 868 21.30 -34.34 10.94
N TRP A 869 21.58 -33.18 10.36
CA TRP A 869 20.71 -32.47 9.44
C TRP A 869 21.45 -31.98 8.20
N LYS A 870 20.72 -31.84 7.09
CA LYS A 870 21.14 -31.25 5.83
C LYS A 870 20.02 -30.33 5.34
N GLU A 871 20.21 -29.01 5.41
CA GLU A 871 19.20 -28.02 5.01
C GLU A 871 19.53 -27.43 3.65
N SER A 872 18.53 -26.94 2.90
CA SER A 872 18.76 -26.13 1.71
C SER A 872 18.66 -24.65 2.04
N TRP A 873 19.63 -23.83 1.60
CA TRP A 873 19.58 -22.37 1.75
C TRP A 873 18.95 -21.74 0.50
N ILE A 874 17.65 -21.41 0.58
CA ILE A 874 16.82 -21.03 -0.57
C ILE A 874 16.55 -19.51 -0.62
N GLY A 875 17.59 -18.68 -0.50
CA GLY A 875 17.49 -17.21 -0.63
C GLY A 875 17.52 -16.69 -2.08
N TYR A 876 17.20 -17.54 -3.08
CA TYR A 876 17.92 -17.50 -4.35
C TYR A 876 17.14 -17.04 -5.60
N GLN A 877 17.58 -15.91 -6.16
CA GLN A 877 17.42 -15.59 -7.59
C GLN A 877 18.65 -16.11 -8.36
N GLY A 878 18.50 -17.15 -9.19
CA GLY A 878 19.59 -17.63 -10.07
C GLY A 878 20.07 -19.08 -9.95
N GLY A 879 19.35 -19.97 -9.25
CA GLY A 879 19.52 -21.43 -9.42
C GLY A 879 20.69 -22.14 -8.72
N ALA A 880 21.33 -21.56 -7.71
CA ALA A 880 22.31 -22.30 -6.90
C ALA A 880 21.63 -23.18 -5.84
N ASN A 881 22.11 -24.41 -5.71
CA ASN A 881 21.77 -25.28 -4.59
C ASN A 881 22.90 -25.25 -3.56
N ILE A 882 22.61 -24.71 -2.38
CA ILE A 882 23.51 -24.66 -1.22
C ILE A 882 22.91 -25.52 -0.12
N ILE A 883 23.68 -26.48 0.39
CA ILE A 883 23.26 -27.51 1.34
C ILE A 883 24.05 -27.36 2.63
N LEU A 884 23.40 -27.06 3.75
CA LEU A 884 24.00 -26.88 5.08
C LEU A 884 23.88 -28.17 5.90
N ASN A 885 24.97 -28.91 6.05
CA ASN A 885 25.05 -30.16 6.80
C ASN A 885 25.50 -29.89 8.25
N GLY A 886 24.71 -30.20 9.28
CA GLY A 886 25.16 -30.04 10.67
C GLY A 886 24.40 -30.89 11.66
N LYS A 887 24.22 -30.41 12.89
CA LYS A 887 23.42 -31.09 13.91
C LYS A 887 22.47 -30.15 14.67
N TYR A 888 21.45 -30.75 15.26
CA TYR A 888 20.60 -30.12 16.26
C TYR A 888 20.72 -30.83 17.63
N ASN A 889 20.55 -30.08 18.72
CA ASN A 889 20.47 -30.60 20.08
C ASN A 889 19.05 -31.06 20.43
N MET A 890 18.88 -31.71 21.59
CA MET A 890 17.59 -32.22 22.09
C MET A 890 16.52 -31.13 22.34
N GLN A 891 16.89 -29.84 22.27
CA GLN A 891 15.98 -28.70 22.41
C GLN A 891 15.62 -28.06 21.06
N GLY A 892 15.92 -28.70 19.93
CA GLY A 892 15.58 -28.18 18.60
C GLY A 892 16.44 -27.01 18.15
N LYS A 893 17.61 -26.79 18.76
CA LYS A 893 18.55 -25.73 18.39
C LYS A 893 19.76 -26.28 17.65
N LYS A 894 20.29 -25.52 16.69
CA LYS A 894 21.52 -25.88 15.98
C LYS A 894 22.68 -26.04 16.97
N ALA A 895 23.44 -27.12 16.84
CA ALA A 895 24.49 -27.51 17.77
C ALA A 895 25.68 -28.14 17.03
N GLY A 896 26.88 -28.01 17.59
CA GLY A 896 28.11 -28.54 16.99
C GLY A 896 28.41 -27.95 15.62
N CYS A 897 29.26 -28.64 14.84
CA CYS A 897 29.68 -28.18 13.52
C CYS A 897 28.55 -28.27 12.49
N TRP A 898 28.46 -27.21 11.67
CA TRP A 898 27.66 -27.10 10.47
C TRP A 898 28.57 -26.79 9.29
N ASP A 899 28.34 -27.38 8.13
CA ASP A 899 29.18 -27.31 6.93
C ASP A 899 28.29 -27.07 5.70
N GLY A 900 28.44 -25.92 5.04
CA GLY A 900 27.63 -25.52 3.89
C GLY A 900 28.33 -25.77 2.56
N PHE A 901 27.74 -26.61 1.72
CA PHE A 901 28.28 -27.02 0.42
C PHE A 901 27.49 -26.40 -0.74
N SER A 902 28.17 -25.85 -1.75
CA SER A 902 27.55 -25.52 -3.04
C SER A 902 27.93 -26.54 -4.11
N ASN A 903 27.02 -26.82 -5.04
CA ASN A 903 27.26 -27.65 -6.22
C ASN A 903 27.03 -26.82 -7.51
N PHE A 904 27.93 -25.85 -7.76
CA PHE A 904 27.88 -24.98 -8.94
C PHE A 904 28.59 -25.58 -10.17
N ASP A 905 29.73 -26.23 -9.92
CA ASP A 905 30.70 -26.73 -10.90
C ASP A 905 30.73 -28.27 -10.95
N GLY A 906 29.69 -28.92 -10.41
CA GLY A 906 29.64 -30.37 -10.19
C GLY A 906 30.39 -30.84 -8.94
N GLN A 907 31.17 -29.96 -8.29
CA GLN A 907 31.94 -30.28 -7.09
C GLN A 907 31.23 -29.74 -5.84
N ASN A 908 31.17 -30.54 -4.77
CA ASN A 908 30.60 -30.12 -3.49
C ASN A 908 31.63 -29.31 -2.69
N ASN A 909 31.75 -28.02 -3.01
CA ASN A 909 32.70 -27.11 -2.37
C ASN A 909 32.18 -26.59 -1.02
N LEU A 910 32.98 -26.68 0.05
CA LEU A 910 32.66 -26.14 1.39
C LEU A 910 32.77 -24.60 1.41
N ILE A 911 31.63 -23.92 1.31
CA ILE A 911 31.50 -22.46 1.18
C ILE A 911 30.91 -21.76 2.42
N ALA A 912 30.22 -22.48 3.31
CA ALA A 912 29.69 -21.92 4.55
C ALA A 912 29.91 -22.89 5.72
N GLY A 913 29.53 -22.50 6.95
CA GLY A 913 29.54 -23.37 8.11
C GLY A 913 30.41 -22.90 9.27
N GLY A 914 30.27 -23.53 10.43
CA GLY A 914 30.99 -23.27 11.67
C GLY A 914 30.30 -23.98 12.84
N SER A 915 30.75 -23.72 14.07
CA SER A 915 30.19 -24.39 15.26
C SER A 915 29.06 -23.59 15.92
N TYR A 916 27.99 -24.26 16.36
CA TYR A 916 27.04 -23.69 17.32
C TYR A 916 27.30 -24.24 18.72
N ASP A 917 27.03 -23.43 19.74
CA ASP A 917 26.97 -23.89 21.12
C ASP A 917 25.90 -24.97 21.30
N ASN A 918 26.26 -26.02 22.03
CA ASN A 918 25.42 -27.21 22.18
C ASN A 918 24.15 -27.00 23.02
N PHE A 919 24.01 -25.88 23.74
CA PHE A 919 22.87 -25.61 24.63
C PHE A 919 22.04 -24.40 24.16
N LEU A 920 22.72 -23.31 23.80
CA LEU A 920 22.10 -22.02 23.51
C LEU A 920 21.68 -21.87 22.05
N GLY A 921 22.31 -22.60 21.11
CA GLY A 921 22.02 -22.48 19.68
C GLY A 921 22.64 -21.25 19.02
N ILE A 922 23.63 -20.63 19.66
CA ILE A 922 24.36 -19.45 19.19
C ILE A 922 25.64 -19.85 18.48
N LYS A 923 26.11 -19.06 17.51
CA LYS A 923 27.36 -19.32 16.79
C LYS A 923 28.56 -19.15 17.73
N ILE A 924 29.52 -20.07 17.68
CA ILE A 924 30.78 -20.05 18.43
C ILE A 924 31.94 -20.53 17.56
N GLY A 925 33.18 -20.20 17.94
CA GLY A 925 34.39 -20.63 17.25
C GLY A 925 34.45 -20.13 15.81
N ARG A 926 35.16 -20.86 14.94
CA ARG A 926 35.39 -20.46 13.54
C ARG A 926 34.17 -20.69 12.65
N TRP A 927 33.88 -19.71 11.80
CA TRP A 927 32.73 -19.63 10.91
C TRP A 927 33.12 -19.20 9.50
N ARG A 928 32.31 -19.64 8.53
CA ARG A 928 32.24 -19.25 7.12
C ARG A 928 30.81 -18.83 6.84
N GLU A 929 30.60 -17.57 6.50
CA GLU A 929 29.28 -16.99 6.28
C GLU A 929 29.10 -16.56 4.84
N LEU A 930 27.96 -16.90 4.25
CA LEU A 930 27.58 -16.38 2.94
C LEU A 930 27.11 -14.94 3.10
N ARG A 931 27.58 -14.06 2.21
CA ARG A 931 27.11 -12.68 2.17
C ARG A 931 25.64 -12.61 1.72
N GLU A 932 24.90 -11.63 2.20
CA GLU A 932 23.62 -11.25 1.57
C GLU A 932 23.85 -10.92 0.08
N GLY A 933 22.94 -11.41 -0.79
CA GLY A 933 23.13 -11.34 -2.24
C GLY A 933 24.11 -12.36 -2.84
N PHE A 934 24.55 -13.37 -2.07
CA PHE A 934 25.36 -14.48 -2.59
C PHE A 934 24.67 -15.11 -3.82
N SER A 935 25.27 -14.91 -5.00
CA SER A 935 24.72 -15.28 -6.30
C SER A 935 25.77 -16.05 -7.11
N TYR A 936 25.38 -16.70 -8.22
CA TYR A 936 26.36 -17.37 -9.10
C TYR A 936 27.47 -16.40 -9.51
N TYR A 937 27.10 -15.15 -9.81
CA TYR A 937 27.96 -14.02 -10.18
C TYR A 937 28.60 -13.28 -8.99
N SER A 938 28.30 -13.66 -7.74
CA SER A 938 28.83 -13.03 -6.53
C SER A 938 28.96 -14.04 -5.39
N GLN A 939 29.97 -14.92 -5.47
CA GLN A 939 30.24 -15.93 -4.45
C GLN A 939 31.18 -15.38 -3.37
N VAL A 940 30.65 -14.55 -2.47
CA VAL A 940 31.40 -13.93 -1.36
C VAL A 940 31.17 -14.67 -0.05
N ILE A 941 32.26 -15.06 0.63
CA ILE A 941 32.25 -15.73 1.93
C ILE A 941 33.05 -14.89 2.93
N LEU A 942 32.54 -14.72 4.15
CA LEU A 942 33.27 -14.12 5.28
C LEU A 942 33.74 -15.23 6.22
N ILE A 943 35.02 -15.26 6.59
CA ILE A 943 35.60 -16.30 7.46
C ILE A 943 36.23 -15.67 8.70
N GLY A 944 35.72 -15.98 9.89
CA GLY A 944 36.30 -15.50 11.15
C GLY A 944 35.73 -16.22 12.35
N GLU A 945 35.81 -15.64 13.55
CA GLU A 945 35.41 -16.32 14.79
C GLU A 945 34.26 -15.63 15.53
N TYR A 946 33.52 -16.42 16.31
CA TYR A 946 32.49 -16.01 17.24
C TYR A 946 32.89 -16.42 18.67
N ASN A 947 32.69 -15.55 19.65
CA ASN A 947 32.87 -15.90 21.07
C ASN A 947 31.67 -16.71 21.62
N ILE A 948 31.77 -17.15 22.87
CA ILE A 948 30.73 -17.92 23.58
C ILE A 948 29.40 -17.17 23.80
N GLN A 949 29.31 -15.89 23.43
CA GLN A 949 28.09 -15.08 23.50
C GLN A 949 27.41 -14.89 22.14
N GLY A 950 27.94 -15.48 21.06
CA GLY A 950 27.42 -15.27 19.70
C GLY A 950 27.85 -13.95 19.07
N ILE A 951 28.89 -13.31 19.60
CA ILE A 951 29.45 -12.05 19.12
C ILE A 951 30.66 -12.33 18.21
N LYS A 952 30.79 -11.61 17.09
CA LYS A 952 31.96 -11.74 16.19
C LYS A 952 33.21 -11.22 16.87
N VAL A 953 34.31 -11.96 16.83
CA VAL A 953 35.58 -11.61 17.48
C VAL A 953 36.77 -11.95 16.59
N GLY A 954 37.92 -11.34 16.89
CA GLY A 954 39.18 -11.65 16.24
C GLY A 954 39.20 -11.31 14.75
N ARG A 955 40.07 -11.98 13.99
CA ARG A 955 40.23 -11.74 12.56
C ARG A 955 39.08 -12.37 11.76
N TRP A 956 38.54 -11.58 10.83
CA TRP A 956 37.51 -11.96 9.87
C TRP A 956 38.00 -11.64 8.46
N ASP A 957 38.39 -12.66 7.71
CA ASP A 957 38.76 -12.61 6.30
C ASP A 957 37.51 -12.55 5.38
N ILE A 958 37.64 -12.01 4.18
CA ILE A 958 36.60 -12.02 3.14
C ILE A 958 37.19 -12.62 1.87
N ILE A 959 36.62 -13.73 1.42
CA ILE A 959 37.07 -14.47 0.24
C ILE A 959 36.01 -14.46 -0.87
N TYR A 960 36.46 -14.52 -2.13
CA TYR A 960 35.60 -14.43 -3.32
C TYR A 960 36.05 -15.36 -4.44
N LYS A 961 35.07 -15.96 -5.14
CA LYS A 961 35.26 -16.82 -6.32
C LYS A 961 34.41 -16.26 -7.48
N LYS A 962 35.03 -15.99 -8.63
CA LYS A 962 34.31 -15.67 -9.87
C LYS A 962 33.67 -16.96 -10.43
N PRO A 963 32.54 -16.90 -11.18
CA PRO A 963 31.91 -18.06 -11.82
C PRO A 963 32.87 -19.03 -12.53
N ASN A 964 33.89 -18.48 -13.20
CA ASN A 964 34.84 -19.23 -14.04
C ASN A 964 36.18 -19.55 -13.34
N GLN A 965 36.37 -19.15 -12.08
CA GLN A 965 37.56 -19.46 -11.30
C GLN A 965 37.29 -20.67 -10.40
N ARG A 966 38.29 -21.54 -10.18
CA ARG A 966 38.14 -22.71 -9.30
C ARG A 966 38.34 -22.36 -7.81
N GLU A 967 39.29 -21.48 -7.54
CA GLU A 967 39.75 -21.13 -6.19
C GLU A 967 39.14 -19.83 -5.69
N PHE A 968 38.95 -19.72 -4.38
CA PHE A 968 38.60 -18.47 -3.71
C PHE A 968 39.86 -17.64 -3.45
N LYS A 969 39.80 -16.34 -3.75
CA LYS A 969 40.83 -15.37 -3.42
C LYS A 969 40.47 -14.60 -2.16
N LEU A 970 41.44 -14.35 -1.29
CA LEU A 970 41.29 -13.37 -0.21
C LEU A 970 41.22 -11.97 -0.82
N ILE A 971 40.09 -11.29 -0.63
CA ILE A 971 39.84 -9.95 -1.20
C ILE A 971 39.51 -8.90 -0.13
N GLY A 972 39.41 -9.29 1.14
CA GLY A 972 39.33 -8.34 2.24
C GLY A 972 39.26 -8.97 3.62
N GLY A 973 38.73 -8.21 4.59
CA GLY A 973 38.65 -8.61 5.99
C GLY A 973 39.28 -7.61 6.97
N GLY A 974 39.25 -7.92 8.26
CA GLY A 974 39.84 -7.10 9.35
C GLY A 974 39.59 -7.72 10.73
N GLN A 975 39.59 -6.92 11.80
CA GLN A 975 39.43 -7.42 13.19
C GLN A 975 38.16 -6.92 13.90
N TYR A 976 37.56 -7.77 14.73
CA TYR A 976 36.47 -7.44 15.65
C TYR A 976 36.91 -7.58 17.10
N ASP A 977 36.52 -6.62 17.93
CA ASP A 977 36.80 -6.58 19.37
C ASP A 977 36.16 -7.77 20.10
N SER A 978 36.90 -8.37 21.04
CA SER A 978 36.53 -9.62 21.67
C SER A 978 35.35 -9.51 22.65
N VAL A 979 35.08 -8.30 23.14
CA VAL A 979 34.03 -7.99 24.13
C VAL A 979 32.77 -7.44 23.45
N SER A 980 32.92 -6.45 22.59
CA SER A 980 31.81 -5.68 22.00
C SER A 980 31.37 -6.16 20.62
N GLY A 981 32.21 -6.91 19.90
CA GLY A 981 31.97 -7.29 18.51
C GLY A 981 31.98 -6.12 17.53
N ILE A 982 32.67 -5.04 17.88
CA ILE A 982 32.83 -3.84 17.07
C ILE A 982 34.10 -3.98 16.21
N LYS A 983 34.07 -3.50 14.97
CA LYS A 983 35.25 -3.49 14.08
C LYS A 983 36.34 -2.57 14.63
N PHE A 984 37.60 -3.02 14.61
CA PHE A 984 38.77 -2.19 14.89
C PHE A 984 39.97 -2.61 14.03
N GLY A 985 41.02 -1.79 14.02
CA GLY A 985 42.26 -2.03 13.28
C GLY A 985 42.09 -1.91 11.76
N GLN A 986 43.04 -2.45 11.01
CA GLN A 986 43.02 -2.44 9.54
C GLN A 986 41.90 -3.32 8.99
N TRP A 987 41.19 -2.80 8.00
CA TRP A 987 40.01 -3.39 7.38
C TRP A 987 40.00 -3.19 5.87
N ILE A 988 39.54 -4.21 5.15
CA ILE A 988 39.24 -4.18 3.72
C ILE A 988 37.78 -4.60 3.56
N GLU A 989 36.92 -3.66 3.22
CA GLU A 989 35.49 -3.89 3.03
C GLU A 989 35.13 -4.06 1.57
N LEU A 990 34.00 -4.70 1.28
CA LEU A 990 33.45 -4.80 -0.07
C LEU A 990 32.38 -3.75 -0.29
N TRP A 991 32.25 -3.26 -1.52
CA TRP A 991 31.10 -2.44 -1.89
C TRP A 991 29.76 -3.18 -1.70
N GLU A 992 28.68 -2.43 -1.46
CA GLU A 992 27.33 -2.98 -1.27
C GLU A 992 26.88 -3.78 -2.51
N LYS A 993 27.04 -3.21 -3.70
CA LYS A 993 26.69 -3.82 -4.99
C LYS A 993 27.83 -4.67 -5.56
N PHE A 994 28.54 -5.44 -4.74
CA PHE A 994 29.68 -6.26 -5.18
C PHE A 994 29.22 -7.47 -6.01
N PHE A 995 29.70 -7.57 -7.24
CA PHE A 995 29.63 -8.73 -8.12
C PHE A 995 30.78 -8.69 -9.15
N GLU A 996 30.93 -9.75 -9.95
CA GLU A 996 32.03 -9.99 -10.91
C GLU A 996 32.41 -8.77 -11.79
N TYR A 997 31.44 -7.96 -12.20
CA TYR A 997 31.68 -6.79 -13.05
C TYR A 997 31.94 -5.48 -12.30
N LYS A 998 32.16 -5.55 -10.99
CA LYS A 998 32.39 -4.37 -10.13
C LYS A 998 33.65 -4.50 -9.29
N GLU A 999 33.78 -5.56 -8.49
CA GLU A 999 34.97 -5.91 -7.70
C GLU A 999 35.65 -4.72 -6.99
N ILE A 1000 34.85 -3.95 -6.24
CA ILE A 1000 35.29 -2.74 -5.54
C ILE A 1000 35.50 -3.02 -4.05
N THR A 1001 36.66 -2.64 -3.53
CA THR A 1001 37.04 -2.78 -2.13
C THR A 1001 37.47 -1.45 -1.49
N TYR A 1002 37.33 -1.33 -0.17
CA TYR A 1002 37.63 -0.14 0.63
C TYR A 1002 38.61 -0.53 1.74
N HIS A 1003 39.86 -0.06 1.66
CA HIS A 1003 40.96 -0.40 2.56
C HIS A 1003 41.19 0.76 3.53
N GLY A 1004 41.19 0.54 4.84
CA GLY A 1004 41.51 1.58 5.82
C GLY A 1004 41.35 1.10 7.26
N GLU A 1005 41.33 2.02 8.22
CA GLU A 1005 41.34 1.68 9.65
C GLU A 1005 40.02 2.00 10.37
N TYR A 1006 39.70 1.18 11.37
CA TYR A 1006 38.66 1.42 12.37
C TYR A 1006 39.28 1.63 13.76
N ASN A 1007 38.82 2.63 14.51
CA ASN A 1007 39.23 2.82 15.91
C ASN A 1007 38.46 1.89 16.86
N LEU A 1008 38.86 1.89 18.15
CA LEU A 1008 38.25 1.07 19.22
C LEU A 1008 36.76 1.36 19.48
N LYS A 1009 36.18 2.41 18.89
CA LYS A 1009 34.74 2.74 18.97
C LYS A 1009 33.95 2.27 17.74
N GLY A 1010 34.59 1.62 16.76
CA GLY A 1010 33.93 1.18 15.53
C GLY A 1010 33.75 2.27 14.48
N MET A 1011 34.47 3.39 14.61
CA MET A 1011 34.42 4.49 13.65
C MET A 1011 35.59 4.37 12.68
N LYS A 1012 35.34 4.69 11.40
CA LYS A 1012 36.40 4.76 10.38
C LYS A 1012 37.34 5.92 10.72
N VAL A 1013 38.64 5.69 10.62
CA VAL A 1013 39.69 6.68 10.92
C VAL A 1013 40.83 6.60 9.91
N GLY A 1014 41.62 7.66 9.81
CA GLY A 1014 42.83 7.68 9.00
C GLY A 1014 42.55 7.57 7.50
N ARG A 1015 43.53 7.10 6.73
CA ARG A 1015 43.40 6.97 5.27
C ARG A 1015 42.53 5.76 4.91
N TRP A 1016 41.61 5.98 3.96
CA TRP A 1016 40.76 4.95 3.38
C TRP A 1016 40.87 4.98 1.85
N ASP A 1017 41.49 3.96 1.27
CA ASP A 1017 41.72 3.78 -0.17
C ASP A 1017 40.62 2.94 -0.82
N ILE A 1018 40.10 3.37 -1.98
CA ILE A 1018 39.10 2.63 -2.77
C ILE A 1018 39.82 1.96 -3.95
N GLN A 1019 39.75 0.64 -4.02
CA GLN A 1019 40.42 -0.15 -5.04
C GLN A 1019 39.43 -0.94 -5.91
N LYS A 1020 39.85 -1.23 -7.14
CA LYS A 1020 39.16 -2.13 -8.07
C LYS A 1020 40.19 -2.94 -8.83
N ASN A 1021 40.13 -4.27 -8.74
CA ASN A 1021 41.17 -5.16 -9.28
C ASN A 1021 42.59 -4.71 -8.84
N ASP A 1022 42.75 -4.41 -7.55
CA ASP A 1022 43.98 -3.90 -6.91
C ASP A 1022 44.48 -2.54 -7.43
N GLN A 1023 43.83 -1.93 -8.43
CA GLN A 1023 44.08 -0.56 -8.85
C GLN A 1023 43.38 0.42 -7.88
N LEU A 1024 44.16 1.36 -7.31
CA LEU A 1024 43.61 2.52 -6.60
C LEU A 1024 42.78 3.38 -7.55
N ILE A 1025 41.47 3.48 -7.30
CA ILE A 1025 40.51 4.27 -8.09
C ILE A 1025 39.84 5.39 -7.29
N GLY A 1026 39.99 5.40 -5.96
CA GLY A 1026 39.56 6.50 -5.12
C GLY A 1026 40.05 6.41 -3.67
N GLY A 1027 39.42 7.15 -2.76
CA GLY A 1027 39.77 7.19 -1.34
C GLY A 1027 40.00 8.60 -0.79
N GLY A 1028 40.30 8.69 0.51
CA GLY A 1028 40.57 9.94 1.23
C GLY A 1028 40.89 9.69 2.71
N GLN A 1029 40.60 10.65 3.59
CA GLN A 1029 40.86 10.52 5.04
C GLN A 1029 39.58 10.63 5.88
N TYR A 1030 39.55 9.97 7.04
CA TYR A 1030 38.55 10.12 8.09
C TYR A 1030 39.17 10.69 9.37
N ASP A 1031 38.42 11.56 10.04
CA ASP A 1031 38.77 12.14 11.34
C ASP A 1031 38.89 11.06 12.43
N SER A 1032 39.96 11.11 13.21
CA SER A 1032 40.27 10.08 14.21
C SER A 1032 39.33 10.11 15.43
N ILE A 1033 38.67 11.24 15.69
CA ILE A 1033 37.83 11.49 16.88
C ILE A 1033 36.34 11.36 16.53
N LEU A 1034 35.92 11.93 15.40
CA LEU A 1034 34.52 12.03 14.96
C LEU A 1034 34.11 10.95 13.95
N GLY A 1035 35.07 10.35 13.23
CA GLY A 1035 34.79 9.36 12.19
C GLY A 1035 34.11 9.93 10.93
N GLY A 1036 34.07 11.25 10.76
CA GLY A 1036 33.63 11.93 9.54
C GLY A 1036 34.74 11.97 8.49
N LYS A 1037 34.40 12.14 7.21
CA LYS A 1037 35.39 12.33 6.14
C LYS A 1037 36.07 13.70 6.29
N ILE A 1038 37.36 13.78 6.01
CA ILE A 1038 38.16 15.01 6.05
C ILE A 1038 39.14 15.08 4.88
N GLY A 1039 39.55 16.29 4.52
CA GLY A 1039 40.59 16.54 3.51
C GLY A 1039 40.19 16.07 2.11
N ARG A 1040 41.19 15.79 1.27
CA ARG A 1040 40.95 15.42 -0.13
C ARG A 1040 40.40 13.99 -0.27
N TRP A 1041 39.34 13.88 -1.06
CA TRP A 1041 38.63 12.64 -1.37
C TRP A 1041 38.44 12.42 -2.87
N VAL A 1042 38.39 11.14 -3.24
CA VAL A 1042 38.00 10.64 -4.56
C VAL A 1042 36.89 9.61 -4.34
N GLU A 1043 35.67 9.95 -4.71
CA GLU A 1043 34.47 9.12 -4.52
C GLU A 1043 34.04 8.41 -5.80
N LEU A 1044 33.29 7.32 -5.68
CA LEU A 1044 32.69 6.61 -6.81
C LEU A 1044 31.21 6.98 -6.94
N ASP A 1045 30.70 7.00 -8.17
CA ASP A 1045 29.26 7.14 -8.44
C ASP A 1045 28.44 5.94 -7.92
N GLU A 1046 27.19 6.16 -7.52
CA GLU A 1046 26.33 5.08 -6.99
C GLU A 1046 25.99 4.02 -8.06
N GLY A 1047 26.00 4.42 -9.33
CA GLY A 1047 25.89 3.57 -10.50
C GLY A 1047 27.21 2.99 -10.99
N PHE A 1048 28.33 3.19 -10.28
CA PHE A 1048 29.66 2.79 -10.75
C PHE A 1048 29.69 1.32 -11.21
N SER A 1049 30.21 1.09 -12.40
CA SER A 1049 30.22 -0.24 -13.02
C SER A 1049 31.35 -0.35 -14.04
N ASN A 1050 31.49 -1.52 -14.67
CA ASN A 1050 32.37 -1.66 -15.83
C ASN A 1050 31.96 -0.81 -17.04
N GLN A 1051 30.73 -0.28 -17.11
CA GLN A 1051 30.21 0.59 -18.18
C GLN A 1051 30.07 2.06 -17.75
N LYS A 1052 30.08 2.35 -16.44
CA LYS A 1052 30.00 3.70 -15.85
C LYS A 1052 31.15 3.87 -14.84
N GLN A 1053 32.33 4.31 -15.27
CA GLN A 1053 33.48 4.54 -14.39
C GLN A 1053 33.63 6.04 -14.07
N VAL A 1054 32.67 6.57 -13.30
CA VAL A 1054 32.63 7.98 -12.86
C VAL A 1054 33.21 8.10 -11.45
N THR A 1055 34.11 9.05 -11.23
CA THR A 1055 34.59 9.43 -9.91
C THR A 1055 34.51 10.94 -9.67
N TYR A 1056 34.41 11.34 -8.39
CA TYR A 1056 34.28 12.73 -7.96
C TYR A 1056 35.47 13.09 -7.06
N ILE A 1057 36.26 14.11 -7.42
CA ILE A 1057 37.49 14.49 -6.71
C ILE A 1057 37.31 15.87 -6.08
N GLY A 1058 37.32 15.97 -4.75
CA GLY A 1058 37.27 17.25 -4.05
C GLY A 1058 37.69 17.15 -2.60
N GLU A 1059 37.22 18.05 -1.74
CA GLU A 1059 37.62 18.12 -0.33
C GLU A 1059 36.44 18.10 0.64
N TYR A 1060 36.71 17.62 1.85
CA TYR A 1060 35.81 17.58 3.00
C TYR A 1060 36.38 18.42 4.15
N ASP A 1061 35.51 19.12 4.87
CA ASP A 1061 35.87 19.83 6.10
C ASP A 1061 36.02 18.89 7.31
N LYS A 1062 36.41 19.44 8.46
CA LYS A 1062 36.56 18.70 9.72
C LYS A 1062 35.25 18.12 10.30
N ASN A 1063 34.09 18.52 9.79
CA ASN A 1063 32.78 18.08 10.26
C ASN A 1063 32.18 16.97 9.37
N GLY A 1064 32.82 16.63 8.24
CA GLY A 1064 32.31 15.66 7.28
C GLY A 1064 31.48 16.26 6.14
N MET A 1065 31.51 17.58 5.93
CA MET A 1065 30.81 18.27 4.85
C MET A 1065 31.71 18.48 3.63
N LYS A 1066 31.18 18.31 2.41
CA LYS A 1066 31.95 18.64 1.18
C LYS A 1066 32.14 20.14 1.05
N ILE A 1067 33.37 20.53 0.69
CA ILE A 1067 33.79 21.93 0.54
C ILE A 1067 34.60 22.13 -0.74
N GLY A 1068 34.73 23.38 -1.18
CA GLY A 1068 35.59 23.77 -2.29
C GLY A 1068 35.26 23.08 -3.62
N ARG A 1069 36.25 22.96 -4.50
CA ARG A 1069 36.07 22.45 -5.86
C ARG A 1069 35.96 20.93 -5.89
N TRP A 1070 34.98 20.42 -6.62
CA TRP A 1070 34.77 18.99 -6.88
C TRP A 1070 34.79 18.70 -8.39
N ASP A 1071 35.83 18.03 -8.86
CA ASP A 1071 36.03 17.65 -10.26
C ASP A 1071 35.35 16.30 -10.58
N ILE A 1072 34.69 16.21 -11.74
CA ILE A 1072 34.04 14.97 -12.20
C ILE A 1072 34.92 14.32 -13.25
N MET A 1073 35.39 13.12 -12.93
CA MET A 1073 36.29 12.34 -13.76
C MET A 1073 35.54 11.12 -14.33
N TYR A 1074 35.79 10.79 -15.58
CA TYR A 1074 35.26 9.60 -16.23
C TYR A 1074 36.38 8.83 -16.92
N LYS A 1075 36.41 7.52 -16.70
CA LYS A 1075 37.34 6.62 -17.38
C LYS A 1075 36.61 5.92 -18.52
N TRP A 1076 36.95 6.33 -19.74
CA TRP A 1076 36.47 5.69 -20.97
C TRP A 1076 36.92 4.23 -21.04
N ARG A 1077 36.06 3.39 -21.61
CA ARG A 1077 36.39 2.00 -21.91
C ARG A 1077 36.11 1.76 -23.38
N ASP A 1078 37.16 1.52 -24.16
CA ASP A 1078 36.97 1.10 -25.55
C ASP A 1078 36.28 -0.27 -25.58
N TYR A 1079 35.40 -0.48 -26.56
CA TYR A 1079 34.50 -1.65 -26.63
C TYR A 1079 35.25 -2.99 -26.57
N ASP A 1080 36.47 -3.02 -27.14
CA ASP A 1080 37.33 -4.20 -27.19
C ASP A 1080 38.07 -4.47 -25.85
N GLY A 1081 37.96 -3.57 -24.87
CA GLY A 1081 38.48 -3.77 -23.51
C GLY A 1081 40.01 -3.67 -23.33
N TYR A 1082 40.77 -3.50 -24.41
CA TYR A 1082 42.25 -3.56 -24.40
C TYR A 1082 42.98 -2.25 -24.07
N GLN A 1083 42.36 -1.07 -24.24
CA GLN A 1083 43.01 0.20 -23.87
C GLN A 1083 42.40 0.82 -22.61
N ASN A 1084 43.19 0.81 -21.53
CA ASN A 1084 42.94 1.58 -20.32
C ASN A 1084 43.24 3.06 -20.60
N LYS A 1085 42.24 3.83 -21.07
CA LYS A 1085 42.34 5.29 -21.08
C LYS A 1085 42.45 5.83 -19.66
N ASN A 1086 43.13 6.96 -19.50
CA ASN A 1086 43.22 7.65 -18.21
C ASN A 1086 41.85 8.22 -17.81
N TYR A 1087 41.70 8.58 -16.54
CA TYR A 1087 40.55 9.35 -16.09
C TYR A 1087 40.59 10.75 -16.72
N GLU A 1088 39.56 11.07 -17.51
CA GLU A 1088 39.41 12.38 -18.14
C GLU A 1088 38.39 13.22 -17.36
N LYS A 1089 38.64 14.52 -17.28
CA LYS A 1089 37.78 15.46 -16.58
C LYS A 1089 36.61 15.85 -17.48
N ILE A 1090 35.43 15.28 -17.21
CA ILE A 1090 34.20 15.57 -17.96
C ILE A 1090 33.37 16.70 -17.33
N GLY A 1091 33.71 17.14 -16.11
CA GLY A 1091 33.01 18.22 -15.44
C GLY A 1091 33.69 18.69 -14.16
N ASN A 1092 33.06 19.65 -13.49
CA ASN A 1092 33.36 20.02 -12.11
C ASN A 1092 32.21 20.83 -11.51
N GLY A 1093 32.28 21.08 -10.21
CA GLY A 1093 31.43 21.95 -9.42
C GLY A 1093 32.20 22.55 -8.25
N SER A 1094 31.56 23.35 -7.40
CA SER A 1094 32.11 23.78 -6.11
C SER A 1094 31.06 23.76 -5.02
N TYR A 1095 31.42 23.36 -3.80
CA TYR A 1095 30.57 23.44 -2.62
C TYR A 1095 30.95 24.64 -1.75
N ASP A 1096 29.95 25.24 -1.10
CA ASP A 1096 30.16 26.23 -0.04
C ASP A 1096 30.81 25.57 1.18
N ASN A 1097 31.73 26.31 1.81
CA ASN A 1097 32.57 25.80 2.90
C ASN A 1097 31.82 25.61 4.23
N SER A 1098 30.54 26.00 4.33
CA SER A 1098 29.80 26.01 5.60
C SER A 1098 28.56 25.10 5.67
N GLN A 1099 28.00 24.65 4.53
CA GLN A 1099 26.69 23.98 4.49
C GLN A 1099 26.56 22.80 3.50
N GLU A 1100 27.65 22.33 2.86
CA GLU A 1100 27.59 21.32 1.78
C GLU A 1100 26.66 21.72 0.59
N ILE A 1101 26.54 23.03 0.36
CA ILE A 1101 25.67 23.60 -0.69
C ILE A 1101 26.43 23.74 -2.00
N LYS A 1102 25.89 23.23 -3.12
CA LYS A 1102 26.47 23.47 -4.47
C LYS A 1102 26.43 24.96 -4.82
N ILE A 1103 27.54 25.51 -5.31
CA ILE A 1103 27.71 26.91 -5.72
C ILE A 1103 28.53 27.04 -7.01
N GLY A 1104 28.36 28.15 -7.72
CA GLY A 1104 29.11 28.48 -8.93
C GLY A 1104 28.83 27.54 -10.10
N LYS A 1105 29.72 27.55 -11.10
CA LYS A 1105 29.58 26.71 -12.30
C LYS A 1105 29.66 25.23 -11.94
N TRP A 1106 28.73 24.45 -12.46
CA TRP A 1106 28.53 23.05 -12.10
C TRP A 1106 28.19 22.19 -13.33
N VAL A 1107 28.65 20.93 -13.33
CA VAL A 1107 28.29 19.88 -14.28
C VAL A 1107 27.58 18.74 -13.54
N GLU A 1108 26.41 18.34 -13.99
CA GLU A 1108 25.69 17.17 -13.49
C GLU A 1108 25.62 16.06 -14.54
N LEU A 1109 25.64 14.81 -14.10
CA LEU A 1109 25.46 13.66 -14.97
C LEU A 1109 23.97 13.28 -15.00
N TRP A 1110 23.53 12.73 -16.14
CA TRP A 1110 22.20 12.12 -16.22
C TRP A 1110 22.12 10.82 -15.37
N GLU A 1111 20.92 10.46 -14.93
CA GLU A 1111 20.67 9.27 -14.09
C GLU A 1111 21.19 7.99 -14.78
N ASN A 1112 20.87 7.86 -16.08
CA ASN A 1112 21.32 6.78 -16.97
C ASN A 1112 22.62 7.17 -17.71
N PHE A 1113 23.50 7.98 -17.09
CA PHE A 1113 24.82 8.26 -17.67
C PHE A 1113 25.63 6.95 -17.74
N GLU A 1114 25.84 6.46 -18.95
CA GLU A 1114 26.55 5.22 -19.23
C GLU A 1114 27.32 5.32 -20.54
N TYR A 1115 28.14 4.31 -20.87
CA TYR A 1115 28.89 4.24 -22.13
C TYR A 1115 28.03 4.50 -23.40
N GLY A 1116 26.77 4.05 -23.38
CA GLY A 1116 25.79 4.23 -24.48
C GLY A 1116 24.98 5.52 -24.41
N SER A 1117 25.07 6.32 -23.34
CA SER A 1117 24.36 7.59 -23.20
C SER A 1117 25.09 8.55 -22.26
N GLN A 1118 25.96 9.39 -22.83
CA GLN A 1118 26.81 10.30 -22.09
C GLN A 1118 26.23 11.72 -22.11
N VAL A 1119 25.16 11.90 -21.34
CA VAL A 1119 24.48 13.19 -21.19
C VAL A 1119 24.96 13.89 -19.92
N ILE A 1120 25.46 15.12 -20.08
CA ILE A 1120 25.78 16.01 -18.97
C ILE A 1120 24.96 17.31 -19.06
N TYR A 1121 24.70 17.90 -17.90
CA TYR A 1121 24.01 19.18 -17.74
C TYR A 1121 25.00 20.20 -17.18
N MET A 1122 25.31 21.26 -17.93
CA MET A 1122 26.27 22.29 -17.52
C MET A 1122 25.53 23.59 -17.20
N GLY A 1123 25.76 24.18 -16.04
CA GLY A 1123 25.15 25.47 -15.68
C GLY A 1123 25.75 26.06 -14.42
N GLU A 1124 24.98 26.83 -13.66
CA GLU A 1124 25.43 27.52 -12.44
C GLU A 1124 24.46 27.33 -11.26
N TYR A 1125 25.02 27.35 -10.05
CA TYR A 1125 24.32 27.43 -8.77
C TYR A 1125 24.64 28.75 -8.07
N ASN A 1126 23.65 29.34 -7.40
CA ASN A 1126 23.90 30.47 -6.51
C ASN A 1126 24.32 30.01 -5.10
N MET A 1127 24.66 30.98 -4.23
CA MET A 1127 25.09 30.74 -2.84
C MET A 1127 24.09 29.96 -1.97
N ASN A 1128 22.83 29.82 -2.42
CA ASN A 1128 21.75 29.13 -1.69
C ASN A 1128 21.45 27.74 -2.28
N GLY A 1129 22.32 27.17 -3.12
CA GLY A 1129 22.12 25.84 -3.70
C GLY A 1129 21.03 25.76 -4.76
N MET A 1130 20.57 26.90 -5.27
CA MET A 1130 19.57 26.95 -6.34
C MET A 1130 20.25 27.05 -7.69
N LYS A 1131 19.76 26.28 -8.66
CA LYS A 1131 20.17 26.41 -10.06
C LYS A 1131 19.79 27.82 -10.54
N VAL A 1132 20.71 28.46 -11.24
CA VAL A 1132 20.56 29.79 -11.83
C VAL A 1132 21.16 29.84 -13.23
N GLY A 1133 20.76 30.86 -14.00
CA GLY A 1133 21.31 31.13 -15.32
C GLY A 1133 20.98 30.05 -16.36
N ARG A 1134 21.75 30.03 -17.44
CA ARG A 1134 21.61 29.08 -18.54
C ARG A 1134 22.13 27.70 -18.12
N TRP A 1135 21.40 26.67 -18.51
CA TRP A 1135 21.78 25.27 -18.29
C TRP A 1135 21.74 24.52 -19.61
N ASP A 1136 22.92 24.12 -20.10
CA ASP A 1136 23.11 23.45 -21.38
C ASP A 1136 23.10 21.92 -21.22
N ILE A 1137 22.43 21.22 -22.13
CA ILE A 1137 22.42 19.75 -22.22
C ILE A 1137 23.43 19.36 -23.28
N MET A 1138 24.50 18.71 -22.85
CA MET A 1138 25.58 18.27 -23.70
C MET A 1138 25.59 16.76 -23.82
N PHE A 1139 25.84 16.24 -25.02
CA PHE A 1139 25.93 14.82 -25.31
C PHE A 1139 27.20 14.51 -26.09
N SER A 1140 27.90 13.46 -25.66
CA SER A 1140 29.05 12.89 -26.38
C SER A 1140 28.62 11.62 -27.13
N ASP A 1141 28.91 11.54 -28.43
CA ASP A 1141 28.76 10.30 -29.21
C ASP A 1141 30.05 9.50 -29.08
N SER A 1142 30.04 8.53 -28.17
CA SER A 1142 31.18 7.93 -27.46
C SER A 1142 32.28 7.21 -28.27
N HIS A 1143 32.29 7.33 -29.60
CA HIS A 1143 33.13 6.55 -30.50
C HIS A 1143 33.97 7.35 -31.52
N ILE A 1144 33.69 8.63 -31.78
CA ILE A 1144 34.26 9.31 -32.98
C ILE A 1144 35.03 10.61 -32.66
N ASN A 1145 34.60 11.41 -31.69
CA ASN A 1145 35.37 12.56 -31.17
C ASN A 1145 34.95 12.81 -29.71
N GLN A 1146 35.89 13.17 -28.83
CA GLN A 1146 35.64 13.43 -27.39
C GLN A 1146 34.91 14.77 -27.12
N GLU A 1147 34.34 15.38 -28.14
CA GLU A 1147 33.66 16.66 -28.06
C GLU A 1147 32.20 16.49 -27.64
N TYR A 1148 31.89 16.96 -26.43
CA TYR A 1148 30.52 17.16 -25.97
C TYR A 1148 29.82 18.17 -26.87
N LYS A 1149 28.79 17.73 -27.59
CA LYS A 1149 27.96 18.60 -28.44
C LYS A 1149 26.74 19.06 -27.66
N GLN A 1150 26.42 20.35 -27.74
CA GLN A 1150 25.17 20.85 -27.20
C GLN A 1150 24.00 20.24 -28.00
N ILE A 1151 23.18 19.42 -27.35
CA ILE A 1151 21.95 18.84 -27.92
C ILE A 1151 20.69 19.53 -27.39
N GLY A 1152 20.82 20.42 -26.41
CA GLY A 1152 19.73 21.19 -25.86
C GLY A 1152 20.16 22.04 -24.68
N GLY A 1153 19.19 22.47 -23.87
CA GLY A 1153 19.40 23.37 -22.75
C GLY A 1153 18.21 24.29 -22.59
N GLY A 1154 18.28 25.18 -21.60
CA GLY A 1154 17.32 26.26 -21.40
C GLY A 1154 18.00 27.49 -20.80
N LEU A 1155 17.47 28.67 -21.14
CA LEU A 1155 18.17 29.94 -20.97
C LEU A 1155 18.24 30.44 -19.52
N GLN A 1156 17.26 30.10 -18.68
CA GLN A 1156 17.21 30.55 -17.29
C GLN A 1156 16.61 29.48 -16.38
N TYR A 1157 17.32 29.18 -15.30
CA TYR A 1157 16.69 28.91 -14.02
C TYR A 1157 16.59 30.21 -13.22
N THR A 1158 15.39 30.51 -12.69
CA THR A 1158 15.18 31.52 -11.65
C THR A 1158 14.56 30.82 -10.45
N PHE A 1159 15.22 30.84 -9.29
CA PHE A 1159 14.83 30.07 -8.09
C PHE A 1159 14.59 28.56 -8.35
N SER A 1160 15.47 27.92 -9.14
CA SER A 1160 15.32 26.53 -9.59
C SER A 1160 14.03 26.22 -10.41
N VAL A 1161 13.36 27.23 -10.96
CA VAL A 1161 12.28 27.05 -11.96
C VAL A 1161 12.84 27.12 -13.38
N LYS A 1162 12.59 26.09 -14.21
CA LYS A 1162 12.95 26.06 -15.63
C LYS A 1162 12.16 27.11 -16.42
N ILE A 1163 12.85 27.97 -17.17
CA ILE A 1163 12.25 29.04 -18.00
C ILE A 1163 12.80 28.97 -19.43
N GLY A 1164 11.96 29.31 -20.40
CA GLY A 1164 12.26 29.34 -21.83
C GLY A 1164 12.04 27.99 -22.54
N LYS A 1165 12.55 27.85 -23.76
CA LYS A 1165 12.56 26.57 -24.47
C LYS A 1165 13.60 25.64 -23.84
N TRP A 1166 13.16 24.44 -23.49
CA TRP A 1166 13.95 23.35 -22.94
C TRP A 1166 13.84 22.12 -23.83
N ILE A 1167 14.87 21.27 -23.79
CA ILE A 1167 14.80 19.92 -24.34
C ILE A 1167 14.75 18.93 -23.17
N VAL A 1168 13.81 17.99 -23.24
CA VAL A 1168 13.61 16.91 -22.27
C VAL A 1168 13.90 15.60 -22.97
N LEU A 1169 14.84 14.84 -22.42
CA LEU A 1169 15.22 13.53 -22.95
C LEU A 1169 14.23 12.48 -22.45
N SER A 1170 13.92 11.47 -23.28
CA SER A 1170 13.16 10.32 -22.80
C SER A 1170 14.00 9.46 -21.84
N SER A 1171 13.34 8.66 -20.99
CA SER A 1171 14.04 7.64 -20.19
C SER A 1171 14.73 6.58 -21.06
N GLU A 1172 14.28 6.40 -22.30
CA GLU A 1172 14.91 5.54 -23.31
C GLU A 1172 16.08 6.21 -24.05
N PHE A 1173 16.45 7.47 -23.73
CA PHE A 1173 17.42 8.24 -24.50
C PHE A 1173 18.80 7.58 -24.46
N THR A 1174 19.17 6.97 -25.58
CA THR A 1174 20.44 6.28 -25.78
C THR A 1174 21.00 6.66 -27.14
N LYS A 1175 22.26 6.32 -27.40
CA LYS A 1175 22.85 6.40 -28.75
C LYS A 1175 21.96 5.80 -29.85
N TRP A 1176 21.23 4.73 -29.52
CA TRP A 1176 20.36 3.98 -30.43
C TRP A 1176 18.91 4.50 -30.49
N ASN A 1177 18.49 5.34 -29.54
CA ASN A 1177 17.13 5.84 -29.41
C ASN A 1177 17.15 7.32 -28.98
N LYS A 1178 17.48 8.21 -29.93
CA LYS A 1178 17.67 9.66 -29.69
C LYS A 1178 16.35 10.45 -29.55
N LYS A 1179 15.30 9.85 -28.94
CA LYS A 1179 14.00 10.49 -28.70
C LYS A 1179 14.13 11.60 -27.64
N SER A 1180 13.93 12.84 -28.06
CA SER A 1180 13.85 14.00 -27.18
C SER A 1180 12.63 14.84 -27.54
N TYR A 1181 12.12 15.59 -26.56
CA TYR A 1181 10.95 16.45 -26.68
C TYR A 1181 11.35 17.89 -26.39
N GLN A 1182 10.95 18.83 -27.25
CA GLN A 1182 11.10 20.25 -26.97
C GLN A 1182 9.87 20.74 -26.19
N ILE A 1183 10.09 21.37 -25.04
CA ILE A 1183 9.04 21.89 -24.16
C ILE A 1183 9.35 23.37 -23.88
N GLU A 1184 8.39 24.26 -24.12
CA GLU A 1184 8.52 25.69 -23.85
C GLU A 1184 7.88 26.04 -22.51
N TYR A 1185 8.70 26.50 -21.56
CA TYR A 1185 8.29 26.93 -20.22
C TYR A 1185 8.21 28.45 -20.19
N ASN A 1186 7.04 29.00 -20.51
CA ASN A 1186 6.83 30.45 -20.56
C ASN A 1186 6.69 31.07 -19.17
N LEU A 1187 7.42 32.17 -18.93
CA LEU A 1187 7.30 32.99 -17.71
C LEU A 1187 5.95 33.72 -17.58
N ASN A 1188 5.19 33.82 -18.67
CA ASN A 1188 3.95 34.60 -18.75
C ASN A 1188 2.67 33.82 -18.39
N GLU A 1189 2.78 32.58 -17.90
CA GLU A 1189 1.68 31.88 -17.24
C GLU A 1189 2.05 31.64 -15.77
N ASN A 1190 1.68 32.65 -14.95
CA ASN A 1190 2.03 32.84 -13.53
C ASN A 1190 1.60 31.71 -12.58
#